data_AF-A0A6B2EHL5-F1
#
_entry.id   AF-A0A6B2EHL5-F1
#
_cell.length_a   1.000
_cell.length_b   1.000
_cell.length_c   1.000
_cell.angle_alpha   90.00
_cell.angle_beta   90.00
_cell.angle_gamma   90.00
#
_symmetry.space_group_name_H-M   'P 1'
#
loop_
_entity.id
_entity.type
_entity.pdbx_description
1 polymer ?
#
loop_
_entity_poly.entity_id
_entity_poly.type
_entity_poly.pdbx_seq_one_letter_code
_entity_poly.pdbx_strand_id
1 'polypeptide(L)'
;MSAKINAEIEECVRNNISWANLPAHLKQILRNTPKDYDRYVFNYSLKNQLRYRGNLVRRVFRNEQRYYELLVEKSVSYLCLFPYHLADIVTKGLRVTPFNYYLDVLSFLLRNDKSYDTLPNFTAVDCLRVLGIGRNEYLALISEMKTNSSKLFRKPNPLHFLPKFPVRINIEPAWKIEVGYVLETDIRFVNDAERSLIDDLIDFGSRTVGQVDYVVVHSLYRKGLVYLDVPISGEDKICIPPLKNFVMNRVCGDYFENLLYKVFVSTDEHMTISELAQMLQVNLDTVKHAVSLLCRLGFARKKTEIVVANLHGSWDNVESIEEERPQITPLNYHSLLMNETNDGLVDAKGKAGNDSPIVDMEEIVNLSATECTSSDGTSDFSIINNSSSSSTECKTPAMKKKPSKEVNVTPPEDVQDNRSLIKPLDVNVGGKRIGFLFDSTLAAFLMMGNLSPGLKNHAVTMFEVGKLCDESMDTFLAELEKVSLLDAEGEGEVSRYFAHAVILRSTIIALRNNLSCGLDLLRLECLESLDYKTRDRLLEKKYKFICSAAPLTSSFTHLLSIPFFGQFYKSCDTSHLWLRMFYYHISGFGPPSLLLTRGTVLKSLPRIFLGYGKLLVTIVHTDSYVLNTDNFLALNDQLKNGSVLVQGYGIRQPAEIRYESFPFLKSDSIRHKWAKHRAVEKLSSHLDLSSTCGYITFLNTGVPDLGCEVNHDVNVHLKRPERRKGRRNSGPSITPSMEDSTISKDASPAVTPTVPNELLTPLDGSEITIHKSRSELAKLKSPDEEHFAVTPKSTSPSNVFRSEDCNELLETELEELAQCERGGKELVSQNSIEISIVDIPEEDVGKEDSGEDWTLLDVTFGVPLFDVDCNTRICESLVKHLVSDENLQILQEANNEMNRRFLLFVSQCLYFEDENIGVVKIGRLIPQPRINLAFENGKVGYWNGK
;
A
#
# COMPACT_ATOMS: atom_id res chain seq x y z
N MET A 1 -12.69 24.42 11.02
CA MET A 1 -12.58 23.84 12.38
C MET A 1 -11.49 22.78 12.32
N SER A 2 -10.53 22.74 13.26
CA SER A 2 -9.49 21.71 13.25
C SER A 2 -10.12 20.31 13.40
N ALA A 3 -9.59 19.29 12.70
CA ALA A 3 -10.11 17.91 12.76
C ALA A 3 -10.17 17.37 14.20
N LYS A 4 -9.21 17.78 15.04
CA LYS A 4 -9.17 17.41 16.46
C LYS A 4 -10.35 17.97 17.26
N ILE A 5 -10.73 19.22 16.98
CA ILE A 5 -11.87 19.88 17.63
C ILE A 5 -13.18 19.23 17.20
N ASN A 6 -13.33 18.89 15.92
CA ASN A 6 -14.49 18.15 15.45
C ASN A 6 -14.62 16.82 16.20
N ALA A 7 -13.54 16.03 16.31
CA ALA A 7 -13.55 14.77 17.03
C ALA A 7 -13.98 14.91 18.51
N GLU A 8 -13.53 15.96 19.21
CA GLU A 8 -13.96 16.26 20.59
C GLU A 8 -15.47 16.56 20.67
N ILE A 9 -16.03 17.30 19.71
CA ILE A 9 -17.48 17.57 19.66
C ILE A 9 -18.25 16.28 19.35
N GLU A 10 -17.79 15.48 18.38
CA GLU A 10 -18.41 14.19 18.03
C GLU A 10 -18.44 13.23 19.23
N GLU A 11 -17.37 13.18 20.01
CA GLU A 11 -17.30 12.39 21.25
C GLU A 11 -18.32 12.88 22.29
N CYS A 12 -18.50 14.20 22.44
CA CYS A 12 -19.54 14.76 23.30
C CYS A 12 -20.95 14.35 22.85
N VAL A 13 -21.21 14.36 21.54
CA VAL A 13 -22.51 13.91 20.99
C VAL A 13 -22.71 12.42 21.23
N ARG A 14 -21.70 11.59 21.00
CA ARG A 14 -21.74 10.13 21.22
C ARG A 14 -21.98 9.76 22.68
N ASN A 15 -21.42 10.53 23.61
CA ASN A 15 -21.60 10.35 25.05
C ASN A 15 -22.86 11.04 25.60
N ASN A 16 -23.75 11.53 24.74
CA ASN A 16 -25.00 12.20 25.11
C ASN A 16 -24.81 13.43 26.03
N ILE A 17 -23.70 14.16 25.86
CA ILE A 17 -23.41 15.36 26.63
C ILE A 17 -24.26 16.53 26.11
N SER A 18 -25.17 17.03 26.94
CA SER A 18 -26.01 18.18 26.59
C SER A 18 -25.22 19.50 26.59
N TRP A 19 -25.75 20.54 25.92
CA TRP A 19 -25.14 21.87 25.87
C TRP A 19 -24.72 22.41 27.25
N ALA A 20 -25.53 22.20 28.29
CA ALA A 20 -25.23 22.67 29.64
C ALA A 20 -23.87 22.17 30.15
N ASN A 21 -23.56 20.89 29.86
CA ASN A 21 -22.37 20.19 30.34
C ASN A 21 -21.22 20.21 29.33
N LEU A 22 -21.36 20.93 28.22
CA LEU A 22 -20.33 21.02 27.20
C LEU A 22 -19.12 21.84 27.74
N PRO A 23 -17.88 21.40 27.48
CA PRO A 23 -16.67 22.15 27.83
C PRO A 23 -16.68 23.61 27.34
N ALA A 24 -16.13 24.52 28.14
CA ALA A 24 -16.16 25.96 27.85
C ALA A 24 -15.47 26.33 26.53
N HIS A 25 -14.38 25.64 26.17
CA HIS A 25 -13.68 25.88 24.90
C HIS A 25 -14.53 25.46 23.69
N LEU A 26 -15.26 24.35 23.77
CA LEU A 26 -16.18 23.90 22.71
C LEU A 26 -17.38 24.83 22.58
N LYS A 27 -17.91 25.34 23.70
CA LYS A 27 -18.96 26.37 23.68
C LYS A 27 -18.48 27.62 22.95
N GLN A 28 -17.26 28.09 23.22
CA GLN A 28 -16.67 29.25 22.55
C GLN A 28 -16.54 29.03 21.03
N ILE A 29 -16.14 27.83 20.60
CA ILE A 29 -16.04 27.45 19.18
C ILE A 29 -17.41 27.42 18.50
N LEU A 30 -18.45 26.97 19.22
CA LEU A 30 -19.85 26.97 18.79
C LEU A 30 -20.54 28.32 19.06
N ARG A 31 -19.77 29.42 19.04
CA ARG A 31 -20.25 30.80 19.19
C ARG A 31 -21.10 31.03 20.45
N ASN A 32 -20.88 30.23 21.49
CA ASN A 32 -21.68 30.18 22.72
C ASN A 32 -23.20 30.09 22.48
N THR A 33 -23.61 29.55 21.33
CA THR A 33 -25.02 29.52 20.94
C THR A 33 -25.53 28.07 20.99
N PRO A 34 -26.54 27.76 21.84
CA PRO A 34 -27.06 26.40 21.93
C PRO A 34 -27.61 25.88 20.60
N LYS A 35 -28.16 26.78 19.77
CA LYS A 35 -28.70 26.45 18.44
C LYS A 35 -27.65 25.88 17.48
N ASP A 36 -26.40 26.34 17.57
CA ASP A 36 -25.32 25.84 16.71
C ASP A 36 -24.92 24.41 17.11
N TYR A 37 -24.92 24.11 18.42
CA TYR A 37 -24.73 22.74 18.91
C TYR A 37 -25.91 21.84 18.53
N ASP A 38 -27.14 22.32 18.68
CA ASP A 38 -28.34 21.58 18.27
C ASP A 38 -28.29 21.24 16.78
N ARG A 39 -27.95 22.21 15.93
CA ARG A 39 -27.76 21.98 14.48
C ARG A 39 -26.64 20.98 14.21
N TYR A 40 -25.55 21.04 14.96
CA TYR A 40 -24.46 20.07 14.84
C TYR A 40 -24.92 18.66 15.22
N VAL A 41 -25.58 18.50 16.38
CA VAL A 41 -26.15 17.24 16.86
C VAL A 41 -27.09 16.65 15.82
N PHE A 42 -27.97 17.45 15.24
CA PHE A 42 -28.91 17.00 14.21
C PHE A 42 -28.19 16.48 12.96
N ASN A 43 -27.27 17.29 12.39
CA ASN A 43 -26.52 16.89 11.20
C ASN A 43 -25.62 15.68 11.45
N TYR A 44 -24.97 15.61 12.62
CA TYR A 44 -24.15 14.48 13.02
C TYR A 44 -25.00 13.21 13.16
N SER A 45 -26.21 13.33 13.73
CA SER A 45 -27.11 12.19 13.92
C SER A 45 -27.62 11.63 12.58
N LEU A 46 -27.94 12.50 11.61
CA LEU A 46 -28.30 12.07 10.25
C LEU A 46 -27.12 11.42 9.53
N LYS A 47 -25.93 12.04 9.58
CA LYS A 47 -24.72 11.52 8.92
C LYS A 47 -24.27 10.16 9.46
N ASN A 48 -24.41 9.93 10.76
CA ASN A 48 -24.01 8.69 11.42
C ASN A 48 -25.19 7.73 11.69
N GLN A 49 -26.33 7.97 11.04
CA GLN A 49 -27.55 7.15 11.13
C GLN A 49 -27.93 6.77 12.58
N LEU A 50 -27.90 7.75 13.49
CA LEU A 50 -28.17 7.49 14.91
C LEU A 50 -29.65 7.24 15.16
N ARG A 51 -29.95 6.30 16.06
CA ARG A 51 -31.32 6.04 16.53
C ARG A 51 -31.86 7.27 17.26
N TYR A 52 -33.11 7.64 17.03
CA TYR A 52 -33.75 8.79 17.65
C TYR A 52 -33.85 8.64 19.19
N ARG A 53 -34.34 7.48 19.64
CA ARG A 53 -34.44 7.15 21.06
C ARG A 53 -33.07 6.81 21.63
N GLY A 54 -32.78 7.37 22.80
CA GLY A 54 -31.50 7.18 23.50
C GLY A 54 -30.39 8.16 23.10
N ASN A 55 -30.61 8.99 22.06
CA ASN A 55 -29.63 9.99 21.61
C ASN A 55 -30.13 11.44 21.81
N LEU A 56 -29.20 12.40 21.79
CA LEU A 56 -29.48 13.83 21.94
C LEU A 56 -30.46 14.40 20.90
N VAL A 57 -30.53 13.80 19.72
CA VAL A 57 -31.41 14.27 18.64
C VAL A 57 -32.87 14.38 19.05
N ARG A 58 -33.34 13.54 19.98
CA ARG A 58 -34.69 13.61 20.55
C ARG A 58 -34.99 14.95 21.25
N ARG A 59 -33.98 15.61 21.79
CA ARG A 59 -34.13 16.92 22.45
C ARG A 59 -34.15 18.06 21.44
N VAL A 60 -33.42 17.89 20.34
CA VAL A 60 -33.23 18.89 19.28
C VAL A 60 -34.38 18.88 18.28
N PHE A 61 -34.85 17.70 17.91
CA PHE A 61 -35.88 17.49 16.90
C PHE A 61 -37.01 16.69 17.52
N ARG A 62 -38.26 17.18 17.45
CA ARG A 62 -39.39 16.60 18.19
C ARG A 62 -40.11 15.47 17.46
N ASN A 63 -40.10 15.46 16.13
CA ASN A 63 -40.87 14.52 15.32
C ASN A 63 -40.02 13.29 14.97
N GLU A 64 -40.28 12.16 15.62
CA GLU A 64 -39.53 10.92 15.41
C GLU A 64 -39.66 10.39 13.97
N GLN A 65 -40.89 10.33 13.43
CA GLN A 65 -41.14 9.83 12.08
C GLN A 65 -40.43 10.69 11.02
N ARG A 66 -40.59 12.02 11.10
CA ARG A 66 -39.96 12.94 10.16
C ARG A 66 -38.43 12.91 10.24
N TYR A 67 -37.86 12.62 11.41
CA TYR A 67 -36.43 12.44 11.55
C TYR A 67 -35.93 11.25 10.73
N TYR A 68 -36.60 10.09 10.82
CA TYR A 68 -36.20 8.91 10.06
C TYR A 68 -36.44 9.06 8.55
N GLU A 69 -37.50 9.77 8.13
CA GLU A 69 -37.68 10.15 6.72
C GLU A 69 -36.49 10.96 6.19
N LEU A 70 -36.08 12.00 6.93
CA LEU A 70 -34.92 12.82 6.58
C LEU A 70 -33.61 12.02 6.64
N LEU A 71 -33.49 11.07 7.57
CA LEU A 71 -32.33 10.18 7.67
C LEU A 71 -32.19 9.33 6.42
N VAL A 72 -33.29 8.73 5.95
CA VAL A 72 -33.30 7.94 4.71
C VAL A 72 -32.95 8.82 3.51
N GLU A 73 -33.62 9.97 3.35
CA GLU A 73 -33.37 10.91 2.23
C GLU A 73 -31.91 11.39 2.17
N LYS A 74 -31.34 11.73 3.33
CA LYS A 74 -29.93 12.14 3.43
C LYS A 74 -28.98 10.97 3.21
N SER A 75 -29.30 9.77 3.68
CA SER A 75 -28.48 8.57 3.46
C SER A 75 -28.40 8.23 1.96
N VAL A 76 -29.51 8.33 1.22
CA VAL A 76 -29.53 8.19 -0.24
C VAL A 76 -28.65 9.23 -0.91
N SER A 77 -28.78 10.51 -0.51
CA SER A 77 -28.01 11.61 -1.10
C SER A 77 -26.51 11.51 -0.84
N TYR A 78 -26.12 10.95 0.31
CA TYR A 78 -24.74 10.70 0.72
C TYR A 78 -24.21 9.33 0.29
N LEU A 79 -25.03 8.53 -0.41
CA LEU A 79 -24.66 7.18 -0.90
C LEU A 79 -24.28 6.21 0.24
N CYS A 80 -24.87 6.41 1.42
CA CYS A 80 -24.64 5.55 2.57
C CYS A 80 -25.30 4.18 2.37
N LEU A 81 -24.77 3.18 3.06
CA LEU A 81 -25.39 1.87 3.18
C LEU A 81 -26.80 1.98 3.80
N PHE A 82 -27.70 1.07 3.42
CA PHE A 82 -28.99 0.91 4.10
C PHE A 82 -28.79 0.69 5.62
N PRO A 83 -29.48 1.44 6.48
CA PRO A 83 -29.29 1.37 7.93
C PRO A 83 -29.94 0.12 8.54
N TYR A 84 -29.31 -1.05 8.38
CA TYR A 84 -29.83 -2.33 8.88
C TYR A 84 -30.08 -2.35 10.39
N HIS A 85 -29.28 -1.63 11.18
CA HIS A 85 -29.48 -1.47 12.64
C HIS A 85 -30.75 -0.67 13.00
N LEU A 86 -31.37 -0.02 12.02
CA LEU A 86 -32.65 0.70 12.14
C LEU A 86 -33.76 0.02 11.32
N ALA A 87 -33.57 -1.22 10.84
CA ALA A 87 -34.56 -1.90 10.00
C ALA A 87 -35.93 -2.04 10.68
N ASP A 88 -35.96 -2.16 12.01
CA ASP A 88 -37.16 -2.22 12.83
C ASP A 88 -37.99 -0.93 12.81
N ILE A 89 -37.40 0.19 12.39
CA ILE A 89 -38.07 1.48 12.25
C ILE A 89 -38.22 1.86 10.77
N VAL A 90 -37.20 1.62 9.96
CA VAL A 90 -37.19 2.00 8.54
C VAL A 90 -38.09 1.06 7.73
N THR A 91 -37.98 -0.25 7.92
CA THR A 91 -38.82 -1.22 7.19
C THR A 91 -40.21 -1.30 7.79
N LYS A 92 -40.31 -1.43 9.12
CA LYS A 92 -41.60 -1.59 9.82
C LYS A 92 -42.29 -0.27 10.14
N GLY A 93 -41.62 0.87 10.20
CA GLY A 93 -42.25 2.17 10.47
C GLY A 93 -42.48 3.02 9.23
N LEU A 94 -41.54 3.03 8.28
CA LEU A 94 -41.60 3.86 7.06
C LEU A 94 -41.92 3.07 5.78
N ARG A 95 -42.02 1.73 5.85
CA ARG A 95 -42.21 0.85 4.68
C ARG A 95 -41.09 0.98 3.64
N VAL A 96 -39.87 1.30 4.08
CA VAL A 96 -38.69 1.36 3.21
C VAL A 96 -37.89 0.08 3.36
N THR A 97 -37.91 -0.76 2.34
CA THR A 97 -37.09 -1.99 2.28
C THR A 97 -35.70 -1.67 1.71
N PRO A 98 -34.69 -2.55 1.92
CA PRO A 98 -33.39 -2.39 1.26
C PRO A 98 -33.51 -2.28 -0.26
N PHE A 99 -34.45 -3.02 -0.86
CA PHE A 99 -34.72 -2.98 -2.29
C PHE A 99 -35.15 -1.58 -2.74
N ASN A 100 -36.19 -1.01 -2.12
CA ASN A 100 -36.67 0.33 -2.46
C ASN A 100 -35.60 1.40 -2.21
N TYR A 101 -34.86 1.27 -1.11
CA TYR A 101 -33.76 2.17 -0.79
C TYR A 101 -32.68 2.22 -1.88
N TYR A 102 -32.20 1.05 -2.33
CA TYR A 102 -31.15 1.02 -3.35
C TYR A 102 -31.66 1.43 -4.75
N LEU A 103 -32.95 1.24 -5.05
CA LEU A 103 -33.56 1.84 -6.24
C LEU A 103 -33.47 3.37 -6.20
N ASP A 104 -33.72 3.98 -5.04
CA ASP A 104 -33.59 5.43 -4.87
C ASP A 104 -32.13 5.89 -4.97
N VAL A 105 -31.17 5.13 -4.41
CA VAL A 105 -29.73 5.40 -4.54
C VAL A 105 -29.29 5.39 -6.01
N LEU A 106 -29.60 4.34 -6.76
CA LEU A 106 -29.25 4.27 -8.18
C LEU A 106 -29.99 5.33 -9.00
N SER A 107 -31.26 5.61 -8.70
CA SER A 107 -32.02 6.69 -9.33
C SER A 107 -31.38 8.05 -9.08
N PHE A 108 -30.88 8.30 -7.87
CA PHE A 108 -30.14 9.51 -7.53
C PHE A 108 -28.82 9.60 -8.31
N LEU A 109 -28.05 8.51 -8.43
CA LEU A 109 -26.83 8.50 -9.24
C LEU A 109 -27.12 8.80 -10.72
N LEU A 110 -28.11 8.13 -11.30
CA LEU A 110 -28.52 8.28 -12.70
C LEU A 110 -29.04 9.69 -13.01
N ARG A 111 -29.84 10.29 -12.12
CA ARG A 111 -30.34 11.67 -12.29
C ARG A 111 -29.20 12.69 -12.31
N ASN A 112 -28.19 12.46 -11.50
CA ASN A 112 -27.05 13.36 -11.32
C ASN A 112 -25.81 13.00 -12.17
N ASP A 113 -25.92 12.06 -13.12
CA ASP A 113 -24.83 11.57 -13.97
C ASP A 113 -23.55 11.22 -13.22
N LYS A 114 -23.68 10.68 -12.00
CA LYS A 114 -22.52 10.30 -11.17
C LYS A 114 -21.98 8.93 -11.59
N SER A 115 -20.66 8.77 -11.53
CA SER A 115 -20.04 7.45 -11.73
C SER A 115 -20.47 6.47 -10.64
N TYR A 116 -20.62 5.19 -11.00
CA TYR A 116 -20.84 4.10 -10.04
C TYR A 116 -19.73 4.05 -8.97
N ASP A 117 -18.52 4.48 -9.32
CA ASP A 117 -17.35 4.50 -8.43
C ASP A 117 -17.46 5.52 -7.29
N THR A 118 -18.49 6.36 -7.30
CA THR A 118 -18.79 7.24 -6.17
C THR A 118 -19.46 6.51 -5.02
N LEU A 119 -19.97 5.28 -5.23
CA LEU A 119 -20.51 4.45 -4.16
C LEU A 119 -19.39 3.96 -3.23
N PRO A 120 -19.59 4.05 -1.90
CA PRO A 120 -18.77 3.30 -0.94
C PRO A 120 -18.79 1.80 -1.24
N ASN A 121 -17.74 1.06 -0.88
CA ASN A 121 -17.58 -0.33 -1.33
C ASN A 121 -18.69 -1.23 -0.80
N PHE A 122 -19.00 -1.13 0.49
CA PHE A 122 -20.02 -1.97 1.10
C PHE A 122 -21.42 -1.61 0.59
N THR A 123 -21.67 -0.33 0.26
CA THR A 123 -22.89 0.10 -0.44
C THR A 123 -22.98 -0.53 -1.83
N ALA A 124 -21.89 -0.54 -2.59
CA ALA A 124 -21.84 -1.12 -3.93
C ALA A 124 -22.05 -2.66 -3.90
N VAL A 125 -21.44 -3.35 -2.94
CA VAL A 125 -21.62 -4.81 -2.76
C VAL A 125 -23.07 -5.13 -2.39
N ASP A 126 -23.66 -4.33 -1.50
CA ASP A 126 -25.04 -4.56 -1.10
C ASP A 126 -26.04 -4.23 -2.23
N CYS A 127 -25.79 -3.16 -2.98
CA CYS A 127 -26.53 -2.82 -4.19
C CYS A 127 -26.52 -3.99 -5.19
N LEU A 128 -25.34 -4.59 -5.43
CA LEU A 128 -25.22 -5.79 -6.26
C LEU A 128 -25.99 -6.98 -5.67
N ARG A 129 -25.91 -7.21 -4.36
CA ARG A 129 -26.64 -8.31 -3.68
C ARG A 129 -28.15 -8.19 -3.81
N VAL A 130 -28.70 -6.99 -3.65
CA VAL A 130 -30.15 -6.75 -3.59
C VAL A 130 -30.76 -6.52 -4.97
N LEU A 131 -30.09 -5.74 -5.82
CA LEU A 131 -30.60 -5.36 -7.15
C LEU A 131 -30.01 -6.19 -8.29
N GLY A 132 -28.85 -6.82 -8.11
CA GLY A 132 -28.13 -7.47 -9.21
C GLY A 132 -27.44 -6.50 -10.17
N ILE A 133 -27.29 -5.23 -9.77
CA ILE A 133 -26.63 -4.19 -10.57
C ILE A 133 -25.25 -3.91 -9.99
N GLY A 134 -24.21 -4.30 -10.71
CA GLY A 134 -22.84 -3.88 -10.47
C GLY A 134 -22.42 -2.74 -11.39
N ARG A 135 -21.11 -2.50 -11.46
CA ARG A 135 -20.53 -1.41 -12.26
C ARG A 135 -20.87 -1.54 -13.75
N ASN A 136 -20.74 -2.74 -14.31
CA ASN A 136 -20.93 -2.96 -15.73
C ASN A 136 -22.41 -2.85 -16.12
N GLU A 137 -23.29 -3.39 -15.30
CA GLU A 137 -24.74 -3.28 -15.46
C GLU A 137 -25.19 -1.82 -15.35
N TYR A 138 -24.61 -1.05 -14.42
CA TYR A 138 -24.87 0.38 -14.30
C TYR A 138 -24.43 1.18 -15.54
N LEU A 139 -23.26 0.87 -16.11
CA LEU A 139 -22.80 1.49 -17.35
C LEU A 139 -23.72 1.15 -18.53
N ALA A 140 -24.23 -0.09 -18.60
CA ALA A 140 -25.23 -0.49 -19.58
C ALA A 140 -26.53 0.32 -19.42
N LEU A 141 -27.01 0.50 -18.18
CA LEU A 141 -28.19 1.32 -17.87
C LEU A 141 -28.01 2.78 -18.29
N ILE A 142 -26.84 3.38 -18.04
CA ILE A 142 -26.53 4.74 -18.52
C ILE A 142 -26.62 4.80 -20.04
N SER A 143 -26.02 3.83 -20.73
CA SER A 143 -26.04 3.76 -22.18
C SER A 143 -27.47 3.68 -22.70
N GLU A 144 -28.26 2.77 -22.14
CA GLU A 144 -29.67 2.57 -22.51
C GLU A 144 -30.52 3.82 -22.25
N MET A 145 -30.35 4.48 -21.10
CA MET A 145 -31.04 5.74 -20.78
C MET A 145 -30.66 6.86 -21.75
N LYS A 146 -29.38 6.95 -22.16
CA LYS A 146 -28.93 7.92 -23.16
C LYS A 146 -29.54 7.64 -24.54
N THR A 147 -29.65 6.37 -24.93
CA THR A 147 -30.26 5.98 -26.21
C THR A 147 -31.78 6.21 -26.25
N ASN A 148 -32.46 6.03 -25.12
CA ASN A 148 -33.91 6.24 -24.97
C ASN A 148 -34.30 7.67 -24.58
N SER A 149 -33.31 8.57 -24.38
CA SER A 149 -33.56 9.98 -24.19
C SER A 149 -33.99 10.58 -25.52
N SER A 150 -35.28 10.92 -25.65
CA SER A 150 -35.78 11.66 -26.81
C SER A 150 -34.95 12.95 -27.02
N LYS A 151 -34.81 13.39 -28.28
CA LYS A 151 -34.03 14.58 -28.68
C LYS A 151 -34.53 15.91 -28.07
N LEU A 152 -35.53 15.88 -27.19
CA LEU A 152 -36.13 17.02 -26.48
C LEU A 152 -35.92 16.89 -24.96
N PHE A 153 -34.73 17.26 -24.49
CA PHE A 153 -34.34 17.76 -23.15
C PHE A 153 -34.88 17.12 -21.84
N ARG A 154 -35.69 16.05 -21.86
CA ARG A 154 -36.21 15.41 -20.66
C ARG A 154 -35.55 14.06 -20.47
N LYS A 155 -34.64 13.96 -19.49
CA LYS A 155 -34.06 12.68 -19.08
C LYS A 155 -35.20 11.71 -18.71
N PRO A 156 -35.20 10.48 -19.23
CA PRO A 156 -36.23 9.51 -18.89
C PRO A 156 -36.14 9.17 -17.39
N ASN A 157 -37.26 8.79 -16.77
CA ASN A 157 -37.27 8.47 -15.34
C ASN A 157 -36.46 7.18 -15.10
N PRO A 158 -35.38 7.21 -14.28
CA PRO A 158 -34.50 6.06 -14.10
C PRO A 158 -35.20 4.79 -13.64
N LEU A 159 -36.28 4.94 -12.85
CA LEU A 159 -37.04 3.81 -12.30
C LEU A 159 -37.62 2.86 -13.36
N HIS A 160 -37.80 3.31 -14.62
CA HIS A 160 -38.28 2.44 -15.69
C HIS A 160 -37.23 1.42 -16.16
N PHE A 161 -35.95 1.71 -15.97
CA PHE A 161 -34.83 0.84 -16.37
C PHE A 161 -34.33 -0.02 -15.21
N LEU A 162 -34.79 0.26 -13.99
CA LEU A 162 -34.36 -0.48 -12.81
C LEU A 162 -35.23 -1.73 -12.57
N PRO A 163 -34.69 -2.76 -11.89
CA PRO A 163 -35.42 -3.98 -11.54
C PRO A 163 -36.72 -3.69 -10.79
N LYS A 164 -37.75 -4.50 -11.06
CA LYS A 164 -39.06 -4.42 -10.36
C LYS A 164 -39.14 -5.26 -9.09
N PHE A 165 -38.27 -6.27 -8.98
CA PHE A 165 -38.22 -7.19 -7.83
C PHE A 165 -36.78 -7.41 -7.40
N PRO A 166 -36.52 -7.65 -6.11
CA PRO A 166 -35.18 -7.95 -5.63
C PRO A 166 -34.69 -9.30 -6.18
N VAL A 167 -33.37 -9.42 -6.31
CA VAL A 167 -32.71 -10.68 -6.62
C VAL A 167 -32.91 -11.64 -5.45
N ARG A 168 -32.91 -12.95 -5.74
CA ARG A 168 -32.92 -13.97 -4.70
C ARG A 168 -31.58 -13.92 -3.96
N ILE A 169 -31.60 -13.47 -2.71
CA ILE A 169 -30.40 -13.37 -1.86
C ILE A 169 -30.02 -14.73 -1.25
N ASN A 170 -28.86 -14.81 -0.60
CA ASN A 170 -28.55 -15.92 0.30
C ASN A 170 -29.20 -15.66 1.67
N ILE A 171 -29.84 -16.68 2.26
CA ILE A 171 -30.46 -16.58 3.59
C ILE A 171 -30.02 -17.80 4.38
N GLU A 172 -29.31 -17.59 5.48
CA GLU A 172 -28.87 -18.71 6.31
C GLU A 172 -29.98 -19.14 7.29
N PRO A 173 -30.11 -20.44 7.61
CA PRO A 173 -31.13 -20.95 8.53
C PRO A 173 -31.13 -20.31 9.92
N ALA A 174 -29.96 -19.86 10.39
CA ALA A 174 -29.80 -19.25 11.72
C ALA A 174 -30.26 -17.78 11.80
N TRP A 175 -30.66 -17.17 10.68
CA TRP A 175 -31.15 -15.80 10.66
C TRP A 175 -32.55 -15.71 11.29
N LYS A 176 -32.96 -14.49 11.64
CA LYS A 176 -34.30 -14.20 12.16
C LYS A 176 -35.14 -13.51 11.10
N ILE A 177 -36.40 -13.89 11.01
CA ILE A 177 -37.40 -13.24 10.18
C ILE A 177 -38.34 -12.41 11.06
N GLU A 178 -38.60 -11.19 10.62
CA GLU A 178 -39.52 -10.26 11.27
C GLU A 178 -40.53 -9.68 10.27
N VAL A 179 -41.73 -9.38 10.78
CA VAL A 179 -42.80 -8.76 9.99
C VAL A 179 -42.45 -7.30 9.67
N GLY A 180 -42.56 -6.94 8.39
CA GLY A 180 -42.43 -5.58 7.91
C GLY A 180 -43.70 -4.76 8.11
N TYR A 181 -43.91 -3.74 7.28
CA TYR A 181 -45.13 -2.94 7.30
C TYR A 181 -46.17 -3.51 6.32
N VAL A 182 -47.07 -4.35 6.82
CA VAL A 182 -48.11 -5.04 6.04
C VAL A 182 -49.43 -4.24 6.10
N LEU A 183 -50.00 -3.94 4.93
CA LEU A 183 -51.33 -3.32 4.79
C LEU A 183 -52.38 -4.38 4.45
N GLU A 184 -53.65 -4.06 4.70
CA GLU A 184 -54.78 -4.93 4.31
C GLU A 184 -54.83 -5.23 2.81
N THR A 185 -54.37 -4.28 1.98
CA THR A 185 -54.27 -4.46 0.53
C THR A 185 -53.22 -5.50 0.15
N ASP A 186 -52.15 -5.62 0.93
CA ASP A 186 -51.05 -6.54 0.65
C ASP A 186 -51.49 -8.00 0.83
N ILE A 187 -52.34 -8.26 1.83
CA ILE A 187 -52.89 -9.59 2.13
C ILE A 187 -53.64 -10.21 0.94
N ARG A 188 -54.17 -9.39 0.03
CA ARG A 188 -54.86 -9.86 -1.19
C ARG A 188 -53.92 -10.55 -2.19
N PHE A 189 -52.62 -10.31 -2.08
CA PHE A 189 -51.58 -10.82 -2.98
C PHE A 189 -50.73 -11.91 -2.32
N VAL A 190 -51.19 -12.43 -1.19
CA VAL A 190 -50.48 -13.40 -0.35
C VAL A 190 -51.25 -14.72 -0.36
N ASN A 191 -50.55 -15.86 -0.48
CA ASN A 191 -51.17 -17.19 -0.44
C ASN A 191 -51.41 -17.65 1.02
N ASP A 192 -52.13 -18.75 1.22
CA ASP A 192 -52.50 -19.20 2.58
C ASP A 192 -51.29 -19.53 3.47
N ALA A 193 -50.23 -20.11 2.89
CA ALA A 193 -49.01 -20.44 3.62
C ALA A 193 -48.22 -19.19 4.05
N GLU A 194 -48.09 -18.22 3.15
CA GLU A 194 -47.48 -16.92 3.42
C GLU A 194 -48.29 -16.12 4.44
N ARG A 195 -49.62 -16.17 4.36
CA ARG A 195 -50.52 -15.50 5.31
C ARG A 195 -50.39 -16.11 6.70
N SER A 196 -50.41 -17.44 6.80
CA SER A 196 -50.20 -18.14 8.06
C SER A 196 -48.88 -17.73 8.72
N LEU A 197 -47.81 -17.57 7.94
CA LEU A 197 -46.53 -17.11 8.47
C LEU A 197 -46.56 -15.64 8.92
N ILE A 198 -47.25 -14.76 8.20
CA ILE A 198 -47.43 -13.36 8.63
C ILE A 198 -48.18 -13.31 9.96
N ASP A 199 -49.29 -14.03 10.08
CA ASP A 199 -50.11 -14.09 11.30
C ASP A 199 -49.26 -14.62 12.47
N ASP A 200 -48.49 -15.67 12.24
CA ASP A 200 -47.53 -16.22 13.19
C ASP A 200 -46.47 -15.20 13.66
N LEU A 201 -45.94 -14.37 12.77
CA LEU A 201 -44.96 -13.33 13.11
C LEU A 201 -45.59 -12.15 13.87
N ILE A 202 -46.88 -11.88 13.65
CA ILE A 202 -47.63 -10.85 14.37
C ILE A 202 -47.94 -11.34 15.80
N ASP A 203 -48.40 -12.58 15.94
CA ASP A 203 -48.85 -13.14 17.22
C ASP A 203 -47.68 -13.51 18.14
N PHE A 204 -46.63 -14.11 17.58
CA PHE A 204 -45.52 -14.68 18.36
C PHE A 204 -44.20 -13.90 18.22
N GLY A 205 -44.12 -12.93 17.30
CA GLY A 205 -42.92 -12.13 17.05
C GLY A 205 -41.88 -12.82 16.15
N SER A 206 -40.62 -12.40 16.29
CA SER A 206 -39.52 -12.89 15.43
C SER A 206 -39.34 -14.41 15.51
N ARG A 207 -39.19 -15.09 14.37
CA ARG A 207 -38.90 -16.53 14.31
C ARG A 207 -37.56 -16.82 13.64
N THR A 208 -37.00 -18.00 13.90
CA THR A 208 -35.79 -18.48 13.21
C THR A 208 -36.16 -18.95 11.81
N VAL A 209 -35.43 -18.47 10.80
CA VAL A 209 -35.73 -18.72 9.39
C VAL A 209 -35.70 -20.21 9.04
N GLY A 210 -34.76 -20.97 9.57
CA GLY A 210 -34.63 -22.41 9.31
C GLY A 210 -35.82 -23.25 9.78
N GLN A 211 -36.66 -22.74 10.68
CA GLN A 211 -37.86 -23.44 11.17
C GLN A 211 -39.09 -23.21 10.27
N VAL A 212 -38.94 -22.41 9.22
CA VAL A 212 -40.01 -21.96 8.33
C VAL A 212 -39.72 -22.43 6.91
N ASP A 213 -40.76 -22.59 6.09
CA ASP A 213 -40.60 -22.93 4.68
C ASP A 213 -39.75 -21.91 3.91
N TYR A 214 -38.65 -22.39 3.32
CA TYR A 214 -37.68 -21.62 2.55
C TYR A 214 -38.30 -20.84 1.38
N VAL A 215 -39.25 -21.44 0.65
CA VAL A 215 -39.90 -20.82 -0.51
C VAL A 215 -40.81 -19.69 -0.07
N VAL A 216 -41.56 -19.91 1.02
CA VAL A 216 -42.46 -18.91 1.62
C VAL A 216 -41.67 -17.71 2.12
N VAL A 217 -40.55 -17.94 2.83
CA VAL A 217 -39.66 -16.86 3.31
C VAL A 217 -39.14 -16.01 2.15
N HIS A 218 -38.63 -16.65 1.10
CA HIS A 218 -38.14 -15.92 -0.07
C HIS A 218 -39.24 -15.14 -0.80
N SER A 219 -40.44 -15.71 -0.93
CA SER A 219 -41.56 -15.05 -1.58
C SER A 219 -42.00 -13.81 -0.81
N LEU A 220 -42.18 -13.91 0.50
CA LEU A 220 -42.51 -12.76 1.36
C LEU A 220 -41.43 -11.69 1.36
N TYR A 221 -40.16 -12.08 1.37
CA TYR A 221 -39.03 -11.14 1.27
C TYR A 221 -39.07 -10.39 -0.06
N ARG A 222 -39.31 -11.09 -1.19
CA ARG A 222 -39.44 -10.46 -2.52
C ARG A 222 -40.63 -9.52 -2.62
N LYS A 223 -41.71 -9.80 -1.90
CA LYS A 223 -42.88 -8.91 -1.78
C LYS A 223 -42.65 -7.73 -0.82
N GLY A 224 -41.54 -7.71 -0.08
CA GLY A 224 -41.20 -6.65 0.86
C GLY A 224 -42.03 -6.65 2.15
N LEU A 225 -42.69 -7.77 2.47
CA LEU A 225 -43.58 -7.89 3.63
C LEU A 225 -42.86 -8.33 4.90
N VAL A 226 -41.63 -8.83 4.77
CA VAL A 226 -40.77 -9.27 5.87
C VAL A 226 -39.36 -8.72 5.69
N TYR A 227 -38.61 -8.63 6.77
CA TYR A 227 -37.18 -8.37 6.74
C TYR A 227 -36.43 -9.40 7.58
N LEU A 228 -35.13 -9.49 7.31
CA LEU A 228 -34.25 -10.47 7.91
C LEU A 228 -33.27 -9.77 8.83
N ASP A 229 -33.11 -10.28 10.04
CA ASP A 229 -32.07 -9.89 10.98
C ASP A 229 -31.01 -11.00 11.10
N VAL A 230 -29.75 -10.59 11.18
CA VAL A 230 -28.62 -11.52 11.35
C VAL A 230 -28.19 -11.41 12.81
N PRO A 231 -28.66 -12.32 13.69
CA PRO A 231 -28.43 -12.18 15.12
C PRO A 231 -26.95 -12.36 15.42
N ILE A 232 -26.32 -11.46 16.19
CA ILE A 232 -24.91 -11.58 16.62
C ILE A 232 -24.82 -11.43 18.14
N SER A 233 -24.21 -12.40 18.81
CA SER A 233 -23.90 -12.35 20.25
C SER A 233 -22.49 -11.82 20.49
N GLY A 234 -22.24 -11.30 21.70
CA GLY A 234 -20.89 -10.89 22.11
C GLY A 234 -19.91 -12.06 22.30
N GLU A 235 -20.43 -13.28 22.48
CA GLU A 235 -19.65 -14.51 22.66
C GLU A 235 -19.36 -15.22 21.33
N ASP A 236 -20.02 -14.80 20.25
CA ASP A 236 -19.81 -15.40 18.93
C ASP A 236 -18.36 -15.17 18.47
N LYS A 237 -17.87 -16.14 17.70
CA LYS A 237 -16.60 -16.06 16.98
C LYS A 237 -16.89 -16.09 15.48
N ILE A 238 -16.11 -15.33 14.72
CA ILE A 238 -16.30 -15.21 13.28
C ILE A 238 -15.02 -15.54 12.53
N CYS A 239 -15.17 -16.08 11.33
CA CYS A 239 -14.09 -16.25 10.36
C CYS A 239 -14.36 -15.39 9.12
N ILE A 240 -13.30 -14.88 8.51
CA ILE A 240 -13.35 -14.13 7.26
C ILE A 240 -12.73 -15.05 6.20
N PRO A 241 -13.54 -15.65 5.30
CA PRO A 241 -13.00 -16.47 4.22
C PRO A 241 -12.19 -15.62 3.23
N PRO A 242 -11.31 -16.23 2.41
CA PRO A 242 -10.59 -15.53 1.36
C PRO A 242 -11.56 -14.75 0.45
N LEU A 243 -11.30 -13.46 0.30
CA LEU A 243 -12.13 -12.57 -0.51
C LEU A 243 -11.98 -12.93 -1.99
N LYS A 244 -13.13 -13.05 -2.67
CA LYS A 244 -13.18 -13.26 -4.12
C LYS A 244 -13.76 -12.02 -4.79
N ASN A 245 -12.98 -11.43 -5.70
CA ASN A 245 -13.41 -10.32 -6.58
C ASN A 245 -13.96 -9.09 -5.83
N PHE A 246 -13.48 -8.87 -4.61
CA PHE A 246 -13.69 -7.63 -3.88
C PHE A 246 -12.47 -6.74 -4.07
N VAL A 247 -12.70 -5.47 -4.42
CA VAL A 247 -11.65 -4.46 -4.52
C VAL A 247 -12.10 -3.24 -3.71
N MET A 248 -11.25 -2.80 -2.77
CA MET A 248 -11.59 -1.71 -1.86
C MET A 248 -11.24 -0.35 -2.48
N ASN A 249 -12.22 0.28 -3.11
CA ASN A 249 -12.10 1.69 -3.47
C ASN A 249 -12.29 2.53 -2.21
N ARG A 250 -11.23 3.04 -1.61
CA ARG A 250 -11.31 3.88 -0.38
C ARG A 250 -11.94 5.24 -0.67
N VAL A 251 -13.21 5.26 -1.03
CA VAL A 251 -14.01 6.46 -1.29
C VAL A 251 -14.35 7.10 0.04
N CYS A 252 -14.07 8.39 0.18
CA CYS A 252 -14.40 9.12 1.40
C CYS A 252 -15.91 9.39 1.44
N GLY A 253 -16.63 8.90 2.47
CA GLY A 253 -18.03 9.28 2.63
C GLY A 253 -18.81 8.55 3.71
N ASP A 254 -18.63 7.23 3.84
CA ASP A 254 -19.36 6.43 4.81
C ASP A 254 -18.67 6.44 6.19
N TYR A 255 -19.44 6.76 7.23
CA TYR A 255 -18.94 6.75 8.60
C TYR A 255 -18.69 5.32 9.11
N PHE A 256 -19.38 4.33 8.54
CA PHE A 256 -19.36 2.94 8.99
C PHE A 256 -18.27 2.11 8.31
N GLU A 257 -17.91 2.45 7.08
CA GLU A 257 -16.93 1.73 6.25
C GLU A 257 -15.54 1.63 6.93
N ASN A 258 -15.07 2.70 7.57
CA ASN A 258 -13.82 2.67 8.33
C ASN A 258 -13.85 1.65 9.48
N LEU A 259 -14.99 1.47 10.14
CA LEU A 259 -15.12 0.46 11.19
C LEU A 259 -15.09 -0.95 10.61
N LEU A 260 -15.72 -1.18 9.46
CA LEU A 260 -15.70 -2.47 8.77
C LEU A 260 -14.27 -2.89 8.40
N TYR A 261 -13.44 -1.96 7.91
CA TYR A 261 -12.01 -2.24 7.68
C TYR A 261 -11.23 -2.50 8.95
N LYS A 262 -11.48 -1.72 10.02
CA LYS A 262 -10.86 -1.99 11.32
C LYS A 262 -11.22 -3.40 11.82
N VAL A 263 -12.46 -3.84 11.63
CA VAL A 263 -12.91 -5.21 11.94
C VAL A 263 -12.17 -6.24 11.08
N PHE A 264 -12.04 -6.03 9.76
CA PHE A 264 -11.29 -6.94 8.88
C PHE A 264 -9.85 -7.19 9.34
N VAL A 265 -9.10 -6.13 9.63
CA VAL A 265 -7.69 -6.25 10.07
C VAL A 265 -7.57 -6.88 11.46
N SER A 266 -8.58 -6.63 12.32
CA SER A 266 -8.53 -6.96 13.74
C SER A 266 -9.11 -8.33 14.10
N THR A 267 -9.98 -8.88 13.25
CA THR A 267 -10.67 -10.14 13.52
C THR A 267 -9.70 -11.30 13.70
N ASP A 268 -10.07 -12.23 14.58
CA ASP A 268 -9.40 -13.51 14.80
C ASP A 268 -10.45 -14.60 14.89
N GLU A 269 -10.17 -15.79 14.36
CA GLU A 269 -11.13 -16.89 14.45
C GLU A 269 -11.33 -17.40 15.89
N HIS A 270 -10.37 -17.14 16.77
CA HIS A 270 -10.44 -17.57 18.17
C HIS A 270 -10.97 -16.49 19.11
N MET A 271 -11.05 -15.24 18.67
CA MET A 271 -11.46 -14.09 19.47
C MET A 271 -12.98 -13.91 19.45
N THR A 272 -13.56 -13.65 20.62
CA THR A 272 -14.98 -13.28 20.72
C THR A 272 -15.23 -11.85 20.23
N ILE A 273 -16.45 -11.57 19.78
CA ILE A 273 -16.83 -10.20 19.37
C ILE A 273 -16.72 -9.19 20.52
N SER A 274 -16.93 -9.63 21.76
CA SER A 274 -16.73 -8.79 22.96
C SER A 274 -15.27 -8.37 23.13
N GLU A 275 -14.35 -9.30 22.94
CA GLU A 275 -12.92 -9.01 22.97
C GLU A 275 -12.48 -8.12 21.81
N LEU A 276 -13.05 -8.33 20.60
CA LEU A 276 -12.81 -7.47 19.44
C LEU A 276 -13.23 -6.02 19.73
N ALA A 277 -14.40 -5.82 20.33
CA ALA A 277 -14.91 -4.51 20.71
C ALA A 277 -14.01 -3.81 21.73
N GLN A 278 -13.54 -4.54 22.74
CA GLN A 278 -12.57 -4.03 23.73
C GLN A 278 -11.25 -3.62 23.07
N MET A 279 -10.73 -4.44 22.16
CA MET A 279 -9.48 -4.17 21.44
C MET A 279 -9.58 -2.92 20.56
N LEU A 280 -10.71 -2.75 19.84
CA LEU A 280 -10.99 -1.59 19.00
C LEU A 280 -11.38 -0.33 19.80
N GLN A 281 -11.72 -0.46 21.09
CA GLN A 281 -12.33 0.60 21.90
C GLN A 281 -13.62 1.17 21.28
N VAL A 282 -14.42 0.29 20.70
CA VAL A 282 -15.72 0.62 20.10
C VAL A 282 -16.82 -0.03 20.93
N ASN A 283 -17.99 0.61 21.00
CA ASN A 283 -19.15 0.03 21.67
C ASN A 283 -19.49 -1.34 21.07
N LEU A 284 -19.70 -2.34 21.94
CA LEU A 284 -20.01 -3.71 21.57
C LEU A 284 -21.14 -3.81 20.55
N ASP A 285 -22.22 -3.05 20.71
CA ASP A 285 -23.37 -3.13 19.81
C ASP A 285 -23.04 -2.58 18.42
N THR A 286 -22.16 -1.59 18.32
CA THR A 286 -21.68 -1.10 17.02
C THR A 286 -20.85 -2.15 16.30
N VAL A 287 -20.00 -2.89 17.03
CA VAL A 287 -19.22 -4.01 16.47
C VAL A 287 -20.14 -5.17 16.09
N LYS A 288 -21.16 -5.50 16.88
CA LYS A 288 -22.18 -6.50 16.52
C LYS A 288 -22.89 -6.13 15.22
N HIS A 289 -23.30 -4.87 15.04
CA HIS A 289 -23.91 -4.41 13.79
C HIS A 289 -22.94 -4.53 12.61
N ALA A 290 -21.66 -4.21 12.81
CA ALA A 290 -20.64 -4.33 11.77
C ALA A 290 -20.45 -5.79 11.35
N VAL A 291 -20.32 -6.70 12.31
CA VAL A 291 -20.22 -8.14 12.05
C VAL A 291 -21.49 -8.70 11.42
N SER A 292 -22.67 -8.28 11.89
CA SER A 292 -23.98 -8.66 11.33
C SER A 292 -24.06 -8.30 9.85
N LEU A 293 -23.60 -7.10 9.47
CA LEU A 293 -23.52 -6.68 8.09
C LEU A 293 -22.52 -7.51 7.27
N LEU A 294 -21.32 -7.75 7.80
CA LEU A 294 -20.30 -8.55 7.10
C LEU A 294 -20.79 -9.99 6.84
N CYS A 295 -21.47 -10.60 7.82
CA CYS A 295 -22.13 -11.88 7.65
C CYS A 295 -23.20 -11.83 6.57
N ARG A 296 -24.06 -10.82 6.61
CA ARG A 296 -25.11 -10.62 5.60
C ARG A 296 -24.53 -10.49 4.19
N LEU A 297 -23.41 -9.80 4.04
CA LEU A 297 -22.74 -9.58 2.74
C LEU A 297 -21.92 -10.80 2.28
N GLY A 298 -21.77 -11.82 3.12
CA GLY A 298 -20.99 -13.02 2.82
C GLY A 298 -19.48 -12.85 3.04
N PHE A 299 -19.04 -11.75 3.65
CA PHE A 299 -17.63 -11.49 3.97
C PHE A 299 -17.18 -12.15 5.28
N ALA A 300 -18.10 -12.52 6.16
CA ALA A 300 -17.80 -13.21 7.40
C ALA A 300 -18.77 -14.37 7.61
N ARG A 301 -18.34 -15.42 8.29
CA ARG A 301 -19.21 -16.51 8.74
C ARG A 301 -19.05 -16.69 10.23
N LYS A 302 -20.13 -17.09 10.90
CA LYS A 302 -20.03 -17.51 12.30
C LYS A 302 -19.34 -18.86 12.38
N LYS A 303 -18.37 -18.99 13.28
CA LYS A 303 -17.66 -20.25 13.52
C LYS A 303 -18.43 -21.18 14.44
N THR A 304 -19.21 -20.62 15.36
CA THR A 304 -20.12 -21.40 16.20
C THR A 304 -21.30 -21.85 15.35
N GLU A 305 -21.35 -23.12 14.96
CA GLU A 305 -22.52 -23.71 14.32
C GLU A 305 -23.72 -23.58 15.26
N ILE A 306 -24.67 -22.72 14.90
CA ILE A 306 -25.97 -22.70 15.57
C ILE A 306 -26.74 -23.86 14.96
N VAL A 307 -26.76 -25.01 15.64
CA VAL A 307 -27.65 -26.11 15.29
C VAL A 307 -29.08 -25.60 15.45
N VAL A 308 -29.75 -25.33 14.33
CA VAL A 308 -31.16 -24.93 14.33
C VAL A 308 -31.98 -26.17 14.66
N ALA A 309 -32.49 -26.24 15.88
CA ALA A 309 -33.40 -27.31 16.29
C ALA A 309 -34.68 -27.24 15.43
N ASN A 310 -35.09 -28.39 14.88
CA ASN A 310 -36.26 -28.57 14.02
C ASN A 310 -36.16 -27.79 12.70
N LEU A 311 -35.10 -28.02 11.92
CA LEU A 311 -34.97 -27.51 10.57
C LEU A 311 -36.14 -28.00 9.69
N HIS A 312 -36.80 -27.11 8.96
CA HIS A 312 -37.90 -27.46 8.07
C HIS A 312 -37.35 -28.23 6.85
N GLY A 313 -38.03 -29.29 6.40
CA GLY A 313 -37.53 -30.17 5.33
C GLY A 313 -37.30 -29.49 3.97
N SER A 314 -37.81 -28.27 3.76
CA SER A 314 -37.50 -27.45 2.58
C SER A 314 -36.03 -27.01 2.49
N TRP A 315 -35.28 -27.10 3.58
CA TRP A 315 -33.89 -26.64 3.67
C TRP A 315 -32.87 -27.72 3.25
N ASP A 316 -33.26 -29.00 3.20
CA ASP A 316 -32.36 -30.12 2.93
C ASP A 316 -31.80 -30.14 1.50
N ASN A 317 -32.47 -29.49 0.53
CA ASN A 317 -32.05 -29.44 -0.88
C ASN A 317 -31.48 -28.08 -1.32
N VAL A 318 -31.19 -27.17 -0.38
CA VAL A 318 -30.80 -25.79 -0.70
C VAL A 318 -29.38 -25.70 -1.27
N GLU A 319 -28.46 -26.59 -0.86
CA GLU A 319 -27.06 -26.59 -1.36
C GLU A 319 -26.99 -26.74 -2.89
N SER A 320 -27.86 -27.56 -3.49
CA SER A 320 -27.94 -27.74 -4.95
C SER A 320 -28.43 -26.49 -5.73
N ILE A 321 -29.16 -25.59 -5.05
CA ILE A 321 -29.66 -24.33 -5.62
C ILE A 321 -28.62 -23.20 -5.46
N GLU A 322 -27.71 -23.33 -4.49
CA GLU A 322 -26.67 -22.33 -4.20
C GLU A 322 -25.38 -22.55 -5.00
N GLU A 323 -25.05 -23.78 -5.41
CA GLU A 323 -23.91 -24.11 -6.28
C GLU A 323 -23.98 -23.48 -7.69
N GLU A 324 -25.17 -23.11 -8.18
CA GLU A 324 -25.34 -22.39 -9.45
C GLU A 324 -24.96 -20.89 -9.39
N ARG A 325 -24.60 -20.37 -8.21
CA ARG A 325 -24.10 -18.99 -8.11
C ARG A 325 -22.59 -18.96 -8.33
N PRO A 326 -22.08 -18.32 -9.40
CA PRO A 326 -20.66 -18.03 -9.49
C PRO A 326 -20.28 -17.13 -8.32
N GLN A 327 -19.24 -17.52 -7.59
CA GLN A 327 -18.62 -16.73 -6.54
C GLN A 327 -17.97 -15.49 -7.18
N ILE A 328 -18.80 -14.45 -7.36
CA ILE A 328 -18.55 -13.13 -7.94
C ILE A 328 -17.45 -13.12 -9.00
N THR A 329 -17.52 -13.98 -10.01
CA THR A 329 -17.04 -13.57 -11.34
C THR A 329 -18.29 -13.63 -12.19
N PRO A 330 -18.84 -12.52 -12.69
CA PRO A 330 -19.92 -12.61 -13.66
C PRO A 330 -19.33 -13.24 -14.91
N LEU A 331 -19.45 -14.56 -15.01
CA LEU A 331 -19.47 -15.24 -16.28
C LEU A 331 -20.73 -14.74 -16.98
N ASN A 332 -20.48 -13.80 -17.88
CA ASN A 332 -21.30 -13.36 -18.99
C ASN A 332 -22.51 -14.28 -19.29
N TYR A 333 -23.64 -14.04 -18.62
CA TYR A 333 -24.91 -14.74 -18.87
C TYR A 333 -25.41 -14.51 -20.31
N HIS A 334 -24.88 -13.49 -20.99
CA HIS A 334 -25.12 -13.23 -22.40
C HIS A 334 -24.45 -14.25 -23.33
N SER A 335 -23.42 -14.97 -22.88
CA SER A 335 -22.70 -15.99 -23.67
C SER A 335 -23.46 -17.31 -23.81
N LEU A 336 -24.41 -17.62 -22.92
CA LEU A 336 -25.24 -18.84 -23.03
C LEU A 336 -26.45 -18.61 -23.93
N LEU A 337 -27.01 -17.40 -23.94
CA LEU A 337 -28.09 -17.02 -24.87
C LEU A 337 -27.59 -16.84 -26.33
N MET A 338 -26.31 -16.52 -26.51
CA MET A 338 -25.67 -16.40 -27.83
C MET A 338 -25.18 -17.74 -28.40
N ASN A 339 -25.01 -18.79 -27.57
CA ASN A 339 -24.59 -20.11 -28.03
C ASN A 339 -25.74 -21.09 -28.30
N GLU A 340 -27.00 -20.72 -28.00
CA GLU A 340 -28.18 -21.49 -28.41
C GLU A 340 -28.84 -20.96 -29.70
N THR A 341 -28.26 -19.96 -30.37
CA THR A 341 -28.84 -19.36 -31.58
C THR A 341 -28.07 -19.63 -32.86
N ASN A 342 -27.12 -20.59 -32.89
CA ASN A 342 -26.38 -20.85 -34.12
C ASN A 342 -25.91 -22.30 -34.35
N ASP A 343 -26.81 -23.28 -34.16
CA ASP A 343 -26.68 -24.54 -34.90
C ASP A 343 -28.04 -25.09 -35.37
N GLY A 344 -28.24 -25.02 -36.69
CA GLY A 344 -29.01 -26.03 -37.44
C GLY A 344 -30.54 -25.89 -37.54
N LEU A 345 -31.01 -25.12 -38.52
CA LEU A 345 -32.08 -25.62 -39.40
C LEU A 345 -31.98 -24.96 -40.78
N VAL A 346 -31.34 -25.71 -41.68
CA VAL A 346 -31.41 -25.53 -43.13
C VAL A 346 -32.76 -26.06 -43.61
N ASP A 347 -33.46 -25.21 -44.37
CA ASP A 347 -34.55 -25.47 -45.33
C ASP A 347 -35.50 -26.67 -45.16
N ALA A 348 -36.80 -26.37 -45.05
CA ALA A 348 -37.80 -26.79 -46.05
C ALA A 348 -39.12 -26.00 -45.92
N LYS A 349 -39.40 -25.15 -46.92
CA LYS A 349 -40.73 -24.72 -47.40
C LYS A 349 -41.71 -24.00 -46.44
N GLY A 350 -41.79 -22.67 -46.60
CA GLY A 350 -43.02 -22.03 -47.14
C GLY A 350 -44.09 -21.48 -46.19
N LYS A 351 -44.35 -20.16 -46.37
CA LYS A 351 -45.58 -19.35 -46.18
C LYS A 351 -45.76 -18.51 -44.92
N ALA A 352 -46.25 -17.30 -45.21
CA ALA A 352 -46.54 -16.15 -44.37
C ALA A 352 -47.94 -16.17 -43.73
N GLY A 353 -48.15 -15.28 -42.76
CA GLY A 353 -49.44 -14.80 -42.21
C GLY A 353 -49.19 -14.09 -40.87
N ASN A 354 -49.08 -12.76 -40.80
CA ASN A 354 -50.16 -11.78 -40.62
C ASN A 354 -51.10 -12.07 -39.43
N ASP A 355 -51.02 -11.29 -38.35
CA ASP A 355 -52.09 -10.36 -37.92
C ASP A 355 -51.86 -9.83 -36.48
N SER A 356 -51.88 -8.49 -36.36
CA SER A 356 -52.13 -7.70 -35.14
C SER A 356 -53.63 -7.44 -34.95
N PRO A 357 -54.15 -7.04 -33.77
CA PRO A 357 -54.27 -5.60 -33.43
C PRO A 357 -54.12 -5.28 -31.92
N ILE A 358 -53.42 -4.22 -31.49
CA ILE A 358 -53.83 -2.80 -31.25
C ILE A 358 -55.05 -2.60 -30.33
N VAL A 359 -54.85 -1.93 -29.18
CA VAL A 359 -55.73 -0.89 -28.60
C VAL A 359 -54.90 0.12 -27.79
N ASP A 360 -54.99 1.40 -28.16
CA ASP A 360 -54.43 2.60 -27.51
C ASP A 360 -55.42 3.24 -26.51
N MET A 361 -54.89 4.02 -25.54
CA MET A 361 -55.39 5.38 -25.26
C MET A 361 -54.49 6.13 -24.25
N GLU A 362 -53.88 7.23 -24.69
CA GLU A 362 -53.45 8.37 -23.89
C GLU A 362 -54.26 9.60 -24.31
N GLU A 363 -54.56 10.49 -23.35
CA GLU A 363 -54.61 11.97 -23.48
C GLU A 363 -54.85 12.52 -22.04
N ILE A 364 -54.22 13.60 -21.53
CA ILE A 364 -54.46 15.00 -21.91
C ILE A 364 -53.30 15.93 -21.40
N VAL A 365 -52.61 16.60 -22.35
CA VAL A 365 -52.38 18.08 -22.51
C VAL A 365 -51.72 18.88 -21.36
N ASN A 366 -50.43 19.26 -21.45
CA ASN A 366 -49.75 20.42 -22.10
C ASN A 366 -49.68 21.75 -21.30
N LEU A 367 -48.46 22.34 -21.31
CA LEU A 367 -48.06 23.72 -21.74
C LEU A 367 -46.80 24.18 -20.96
N SER A 368 -45.59 24.06 -21.54
CA SER A 368 -44.77 25.10 -22.21
C SER A 368 -44.23 26.20 -21.27
N ALA A 369 -42.93 26.47 -21.04
CA ALA A 369 -41.68 26.60 -21.84
C ALA A 369 -41.14 28.05 -21.76
N THR A 370 -39.83 28.22 -22.04
CA THR A 370 -38.93 29.41 -22.13
C THR A 370 -38.10 29.76 -20.88
N GLU A 371 -36.78 30.06 -20.90
CA GLU A 371 -35.60 30.01 -21.82
C GLU A 371 -34.38 30.38 -20.90
N CYS A 372 -33.15 29.83 -20.97
CA CYS A 372 -32.00 30.25 -21.80
C CYS A 372 -30.72 29.42 -21.46
N THR A 373 -30.03 28.91 -22.49
CA THR A 373 -28.56 28.86 -22.83
C THR A 373 -27.48 28.95 -21.71
N SER A 374 -26.33 28.25 -21.69
CA SER A 374 -25.28 27.95 -22.70
C SER A 374 -24.18 27.00 -22.13
N SER A 375 -23.69 25.98 -22.86
CA SER A 375 -22.36 25.89 -23.55
C SER A 375 -21.17 25.23 -22.80
N ASP A 376 -20.78 24.05 -23.28
CA ASP A 376 -19.44 23.47 -23.61
C ASP A 376 -18.32 23.24 -22.59
N GLY A 377 -17.62 22.10 -22.74
CA GLY A 377 -16.28 21.86 -22.16
C GLY A 377 -15.77 20.41 -22.06
N THR A 378 -15.64 19.71 -23.21
CA THR A 378 -14.68 18.65 -23.60
C THR A 378 -14.00 17.69 -22.60
N SER A 379 -14.04 16.40 -22.94
CA SER A 379 -13.21 15.30 -22.42
C SER A 379 -12.38 14.67 -23.54
N ASP A 380 -11.08 14.44 -23.30
CA ASP A 380 -10.21 13.57 -24.10
C ASP A 380 -9.23 12.83 -23.18
N PHE A 381 -9.21 11.49 -23.27
CA PHE A 381 -8.04 10.71 -23.71
C PHE A 381 -8.33 9.20 -23.60
N SER A 382 -8.21 8.52 -24.73
CA SER A 382 -8.30 7.07 -24.93
C SER A 382 -7.04 6.59 -25.66
N ILE A 383 -6.53 5.40 -25.32
CA ILE A 383 -5.54 4.61 -26.08
C ILE A 383 -5.89 3.13 -25.78
N ILE A 384 -6.65 2.41 -26.63
CA ILE A 384 -6.27 1.57 -27.79
C ILE A 384 -5.12 0.58 -27.53
N ASN A 385 -5.42 -0.73 -27.55
CA ASN A 385 -4.52 -1.69 -28.18
C ASN A 385 -5.32 -2.82 -28.84
N ASN A 386 -5.02 -3.08 -30.10
CA ASN A 386 -5.63 -4.09 -30.96
C ASN A 386 -4.53 -4.65 -31.86
N SER A 387 -4.25 -5.96 -31.79
CA SER A 387 -3.60 -6.67 -32.91
C SER A 387 -3.75 -8.19 -32.77
N SER A 388 -4.37 -8.76 -33.79
CA SER A 388 -4.58 -10.16 -34.12
C SER A 388 -3.42 -10.76 -34.94
N SER A 389 -3.13 -12.05 -34.76
CA SER A 389 -2.58 -12.98 -35.78
C SER A 389 -2.54 -14.40 -35.21
N SER A 390 -3.46 -15.29 -35.58
CA SER A 390 -3.41 -16.25 -36.71
C SER A 390 -2.75 -17.58 -36.38
N SER A 391 -3.57 -18.63 -36.50
CA SER A 391 -3.35 -20.07 -36.35
C SER A 391 -2.35 -20.70 -37.32
N THR A 392 -1.77 -21.85 -36.92
CA THR A 392 -1.39 -22.91 -37.86
C THR A 392 -1.65 -24.28 -37.22
N GLU A 393 -2.35 -25.13 -37.98
CA GLU A 393 -2.85 -26.46 -37.66
C GLU A 393 -1.74 -27.51 -37.52
N CYS A 394 -1.97 -28.59 -36.75
CA CYS A 394 -1.87 -29.94 -37.31
C CYS A 394 -2.63 -30.99 -36.46
N LYS A 395 -3.21 -31.94 -37.19
CA LYS A 395 -4.24 -32.94 -36.85
C LYS A 395 -3.67 -34.16 -36.12
N THR A 396 -4.51 -34.89 -35.36
CA THR A 396 -4.70 -36.36 -35.46
C THR A 396 -5.87 -36.86 -34.58
N PRO A 397 -6.46 -38.05 -34.88
CA PRO A 397 -7.90 -38.29 -34.72
C PRO A 397 -8.30 -39.13 -33.50
N ALA A 398 -9.61 -39.07 -33.22
CA ALA A 398 -10.34 -39.81 -32.21
C ALA A 398 -10.37 -41.34 -32.42
N MET A 399 -10.41 -42.10 -31.32
CA MET A 399 -11.07 -43.42 -31.29
C MET A 399 -11.74 -43.69 -29.94
N LYS A 400 -13.03 -44.05 -30.02
CA LYS A 400 -13.94 -44.45 -28.94
C LYS A 400 -13.58 -45.86 -28.43
N LYS A 401 -13.75 -46.13 -27.12
CA LYS A 401 -14.60 -47.19 -26.53
C LYS A 401 -14.35 -47.39 -25.02
N LYS A 402 -15.44 -47.29 -24.23
CA LYS A 402 -15.68 -47.99 -22.95
C LYS A 402 -16.24 -49.41 -23.26
N PRO A 403 -16.55 -50.30 -22.29
CA PRO A 403 -16.04 -50.53 -20.91
C PRO A 403 -15.78 -52.04 -20.61
N SER A 404 -15.21 -52.40 -19.43
CA SER A 404 -15.76 -53.43 -18.48
C SER A 404 -14.71 -54.17 -17.59
N LYS A 405 -14.98 -54.14 -16.27
CA LYS A 405 -14.89 -55.18 -15.20
C LYS A 405 -13.64 -56.06 -14.96
N GLU A 406 -13.09 -55.89 -13.75
CA GLU A 406 -12.63 -56.85 -12.71
C GLU A 406 -12.07 -58.24 -13.10
N VAL A 407 -10.87 -58.61 -12.59
CA VAL A 407 -10.62 -59.47 -11.39
C VAL A 407 -9.11 -59.80 -11.26
N ASN A 408 -8.62 -59.71 -10.01
CA ASN A 408 -7.39 -60.19 -9.34
C ASN A 408 -6.39 -61.14 -10.06
N VAL A 409 -5.08 -60.95 -9.78
CA VAL A 409 -4.20 -61.84 -8.95
C VAL A 409 -2.75 -61.27 -8.89
N THR A 410 -2.16 -61.32 -7.69
CA THR A 410 -0.81 -60.97 -7.17
C THR A 410 0.39 -61.61 -7.93
N PRO A 411 1.67 -61.13 -7.85
CA PRO A 411 2.56 -61.11 -6.63
C PRO A 411 3.69 -60.03 -6.66
N PRO A 412 4.83 -60.10 -5.92
CA PRO A 412 5.12 -60.50 -4.54
C PRO A 412 5.77 -59.36 -3.69
N GLU A 413 6.02 -59.71 -2.43
CA GLU A 413 6.51 -58.94 -1.28
C GLU A 413 7.95 -58.38 -1.35
N ASP A 414 8.09 -57.24 -0.66
CA ASP A 414 9.16 -56.77 0.24
C ASP A 414 10.56 -56.37 -0.25
N VAL A 415 10.77 -55.04 -0.29
CA VAL A 415 11.86 -54.37 0.44
C VAL A 415 11.28 -53.13 1.14
N GLN A 416 11.42 -53.08 2.45
CA GLN A 416 10.93 -52.04 3.37
C GLN A 416 11.50 -50.65 3.05
N ASP A 417 10.61 -49.67 2.88
CA ASP A 417 10.91 -48.25 3.09
C ASP A 417 9.92 -47.67 4.12
N ASN A 418 10.44 -47.39 5.31
CA ASN A 418 9.72 -46.81 6.43
C ASN A 418 9.31 -45.36 6.11
N ARG A 419 8.12 -45.17 5.52
CA ARG A 419 7.44 -43.86 5.51
C ARG A 419 6.47 -43.81 6.69
N SER A 420 6.94 -43.28 7.81
CA SER A 420 6.09 -42.97 8.96
C SER A 420 4.99 -41.99 8.54
N LEU A 421 3.76 -42.39 8.79
CA LEU A 421 2.55 -41.56 8.72
C LEU A 421 2.77 -40.30 9.57
N ILE A 422 2.90 -39.15 8.91
CA ILE A 422 2.82 -37.85 9.57
C ILE A 422 1.36 -37.68 10.00
N LYS A 423 1.10 -37.86 11.30
CA LYS A 423 -0.15 -37.38 11.91
C LYS A 423 -0.15 -35.85 11.84
N PRO A 424 -1.30 -35.21 11.56
CA PRO A 424 -1.41 -33.75 11.71
C PRO A 424 -1.12 -33.41 13.18
N LEU A 425 -0.12 -32.56 13.38
CA LEU A 425 0.26 -32.05 14.70
C LEU A 425 -0.88 -31.15 15.20
N ASP A 426 -1.48 -31.52 16.34
CA ASP A 426 -2.37 -30.64 17.09
C ASP A 426 -1.62 -29.34 17.45
N VAL A 427 -1.96 -28.26 16.74
CA VAL A 427 -1.47 -26.91 17.04
C VAL A 427 -2.02 -26.51 18.41
N ASN A 428 -1.15 -26.06 19.31
CA ASN A 428 -1.51 -25.65 20.65
C ASN A 428 -2.45 -24.41 20.58
N VAL A 429 -3.76 -24.61 20.72
CA VAL A 429 -4.86 -23.65 20.43
C VAL A 429 -4.93 -22.43 21.40
N GLY A 430 -3.87 -22.16 22.17
CA GLY A 430 -3.86 -21.10 23.20
C GLY A 430 -2.63 -20.18 23.23
N GLY A 431 -1.70 -20.29 22.29
CA GLY A 431 -0.47 -19.50 22.27
C GLY A 431 -0.56 -18.22 21.41
N LYS A 432 0.27 -17.22 21.74
CA LYS A 432 0.49 -16.07 20.84
C LYS A 432 1.14 -16.54 19.53
N ARG A 433 0.72 -15.97 18.40
CA ARG A 433 1.19 -16.29 17.04
C ARG A 433 2.46 -15.51 16.66
N ILE A 434 3.01 -15.79 15.49
CA ILE A 434 4.06 -14.97 14.85
C ILE A 434 3.41 -14.11 13.77
N GLY A 435 3.77 -12.83 13.72
CA GLY A 435 3.41 -11.95 12.60
C GLY A 435 4.55 -11.85 11.58
N PHE A 436 4.26 -12.08 10.30
CA PHE A 436 5.16 -11.77 9.20
C PHE A 436 4.65 -10.56 8.42
N LEU A 437 5.38 -9.44 8.50
CA LEU A 437 5.03 -8.19 7.83
C LEU A 437 5.49 -8.18 6.38
N PHE A 438 4.59 -7.74 5.51
CA PHE A 438 4.89 -7.50 4.09
C PHE A 438 4.26 -6.19 3.63
N ASP A 439 4.67 -5.72 2.45
CA ASP A 439 4.16 -4.49 1.84
C ASP A 439 3.21 -4.76 0.66
N SER A 440 2.65 -3.69 0.12
CA SER A 440 1.76 -3.77 -1.05
C SER A 440 2.40 -4.42 -2.28
N THR A 441 3.73 -4.38 -2.40
CA THR A 441 4.45 -4.89 -3.57
C THR A 441 4.36 -6.41 -3.62
N LEU A 442 4.52 -7.09 -2.48
CA LEU A 442 4.39 -8.56 -2.42
C LEU A 442 2.99 -9.01 -2.84
N ALA A 443 1.94 -8.35 -2.33
CA ALA A 443 0.57 -8.70 -2.71
C ALA A 443 0.29 -8.43 -4.20
N ALA A 444 0.82 -7.33 -4.75
CA ALA A 444 0.70 -7.03 -6.18
C ALA A 444 1.39 -8.09 -7.04
N PHE A 445 2.59 -8.55 -6.65
CA PHE A 445 3.30 -9.61 -7.36
C PHE A 445 2.53 -10.93 -7.36
N LEU A 446 1.93 -11.30 -6.23
CA LEU A 446 1.12 -12.52 -6.11
C LEU A 446 -0.23 -12.44 -6.87
N MET A 447 -0.70 -11.24 -7.21
CA MET A 447 -1.91 -11.04 -8.04
C MET A 447 -1.66 -11.15 -9.54
N MET A 448 -0.41 -11.23 -9.99
CA MET A 448 -0.10 -11.37 -11.41
C MET A 448 -0.69 -12.69 -11.95
N GLY A 449 -1.42 -12.60 -13.06
CA GLY A 449 -2.17 -13.73 -13.63
C GLY A 449 -1.33 -14.91 -14.11
N ASN A 450 -0.01 -14.78 -14.13
CA ASN A 450 0.92 -15.75 -14.70
C ASN A 450 1.43 -16.81 -13.69
N LEU A 451 1.16 -16.65 -12.39
CA LEU A 451 1.66 -17.58 -11.35
C LEU A 451 0.72 -18.78 -11.16
N SER A 452 -0.37 -18.60 -10.41
CA SER A 452 -1.44 -19.59 -10.25
C SER A 452 -2.79 -18.88 -10.14
N PRO A 453 -3.86 -19.37 -10.80
CA PRO A 453 -5.19 -18.78 -10.69
C PRO A 453 -5.76 -18.83 -9.25
N GLY A 454 -5.37 -19.83 -8.44
CA GLY A 454 -5.81 -19.95 -7.05
C GLY A 454 -5.12 -18.94 -6.12
N LEU A 455 -3.87 -18.57 -6.44
CA LEU A 455 -3.07 -17.62 -5.66
C LEU A 455 -3.68 -16.21 -5.67
N LYS A 456 -4.34 -15.82 -6.77
CA LYS A 456 -4.99 -14.52 -6.91
C LYS A 456 -5.98 -14.22 -5.77
N ASN A 457 -6.76 -15.22 -5.34
CA ASN A 457 -7.76 -15.01 -4.27
C ASN A 457 -7.08 -14.71 -2.92
N HIS A 458 -6.00 -15.43 -2.61
CA HIS A 458 -5.22 -15.17 -1.39
C HIS A 458 -4.50 -13.83 -1.47
N ALA A 459 -3.94 -13.48 -2.63
CA ALA A 459 -3.27 -12.20 -2.86
C ALA A 459 -4.24 -11.01 -2.74
N VAL A 460 -5.45 -11.12 -3.30
CA VAL A 460 -6.54 -10.14 -3.11
C VAL A 460 -6.89 -10.02 -1.63
N THR A 461 -6.99 -11.13 -0.89
CA THR A 461 -7.23 -11.09 0.55
C THR A 461 -6.10 -10.37 1.29
N MET A 462 -4.84 -10.72 1.00
CA MET A 462 -3.65 -10.07 1.56
C MET A 462 -3.61 -8.56 1.28
N PHE A 463 -4.10 -8.13 0.12
CA PHE A 463 -4.16 -6.72 -0.23
C PHE A 463 -5.35 -6.03 0.44
N GLU A 464 -6.56 -6.52 0.23
CA GLU A 464 -7.79 -5.85 0.66
C GLU A 464 -8.02 -5.96 2.17
N VAL A 465 -7.97 -7.18 2.73
CA VAL A 465 -8.10 -7.38 4.18
C VAL A 465 -6.84 -6.91 4.89
N GLY A 466 -5.68 -7.05 4.24
CA GLY A 466 -4.39 -6.75 4.85
C GLY A 466 -3.87 -7.83 5.79
N LYS A 467 -4.51 -9.01 5.80
CA LYS A 467 -4.13 -10.14 6.66
C LYS A 467 -4.41 -11.47 5.98
N LEU A 468 -3.53 -12.45 6.19
CA LEU A 468 -3.77 -13.87 5.93
C LEU A 468 -3.49 -14.65 7.21
N CYS A 469 -4.49 -15.34 7.77
CA CYS A 469 -4.37 -16.07 9.04
C CYS A 469 -3.77 -17.47 8.84
N ASP A 470 -3.18 -18.03 9.90
CA ASP A 470 -2.60 -19.39 9.92
C ASP A 470 -3.57 -20.47 9.38
N GLU A 471 -4.87 -20.35 9.64
CA GLU A 471 -5.90 -21.29 9.21
C GLU A 471 -6.03 -21.37 7.68
N SER A 472 -5.72 -20.29 6.98
CA SER A 472 -5.71 -20.24 5.52
C SER A 472 -4.34 -20.54 4.91
N MET A 473 -3.32 -20.75 5.75
CA MET A 473 -1.93 -20.94 5.32
C MET A 473 -1.73 -22.24 4.56
N ASP A 474 -2.41 -23.33 4.94
CA ASP A 474 -2.31 -24.62 4.24
C ASP A 474 -2.80 -24.52 2.79
N THR A 475 -3.93 -23.87 2.58
CA THR A 475 -4.46 -23.61 1.23
C THR A 475 -3.54 -22.71 0.42
N PHE A 476 -2.94 -21.70 1.06
CA PHE A 476 -1.99 -20.79 0.41
C PHE A 476 -0.68 -21.48 0.03
N LEU A 477 -0.13 -22.31 0.91
CA LEU A 477 1.07 -23.11 0.65
C LEU A 477 0.86 -24.11 -0.49
N ALA A 478 -0.31 -24.73 -0.56
CA ALA A 478 -0.66 -25.62 -1.68
C ALA A 478 -0.72 -24.87 -3.02
N GLU A 479 -1.21 -23.63 -3.04
CA GLU A 479 -1.19 -22.79 -4.25
C GLU A 479 0.23 -22.33 -4.62
N LEU A 480 1.07 -21.97 -3.64
CA LEU A 480 2.48 -21.64 -3.89
C LEU A 480 3.31 -22.85 -4.36
N GLU A 481 2.95 -24.07 -3.93
CA GLU A 481 3.61 -25.29 -4.38
C GLU A 481 3.38 -25.54 -5.87
N LYS A 482 2.18 -25.22 -6.39
CA LYS A 482 1.90 -25.30 -7.83
C LYS A 482 2.81 -24.37 -8.63
N VAL A 483 3.12 -23.18 -8.10
CA VAL A 483 4.04 -22.23 -8.73
C VAL A 483 5.47 -22.80 -8.77
N SER A 484 5.89 -23.54 -7.74
CA SER A 484 7.20 -24.20 -7.69
C SER A 484 7.37 -25.35 -8.69
N LEU A 485 6.27 -25.87 -9.26
CA LEU A 485 6.27 -26.97 -10.22
C LEU A 485 6.19 -26.50 -11.68
N LEU A 486 5.93 -25.20 -11.90
CA LEU A 486 5.92 -24.61 -13.23
C LEU A 486 7.37 -24.26 -13.59
N ASP A 487 7.88 -24.81 -14.70
CA ASP A 487 9.20 -24.46 -15.20
C ASP A 487 9.25 -22.95 -15.46
N ALA A 488 10.17 -22.25 -14.78
CA ALA A 488 10.38 -20.81 -14.91
C ALA A 488 11.04 -20.46 -16.26
N GLU A 489 10.42 -20.84 -17.37
CA GLU A 489 10.89 -20.58 -18.74
C GLU A 489 10.73 -19.10 -19.16
N GLY A 490 10.33 -18.22 -18.26
CA GLY A 490 10.23 -16.78 -18.52
C GLY A 490 11.57 -16.08 -18.34
N GLU A 491 12.03 -15.35 -19.36
CA GLU A 491 13.16 -14.40 -19.21
C GLU A 491 12.71 -13.11 -18.50
N GLY A 492 13.59 -12.52 -17.68
CA GLY A 492 13.42 -11.17 -17.12
C GLY A 492 12.73 -11.09 -15.75
N GLU A 493 11.94 -10.03 -15.54
CA GLU A 493 11.32 -9.69 -14.24
C GLU A 493 10.33 -10.75 -13.76
N VAL A 494 9.66 -11.44 -14.68
CA VAL A 494 8.71 -12.52 -14.37
C VAL A 494 9.41 -13.65 -13.61
N SER A 495 10.61 -14.06 -14.05
CA SER A 495 11.43 -15.08 -13.39
C SER A 495 11.74 -14.72 -11.93
N ARG A 496 12.03 -13.43 -11.66
CA ARG A 496 12.30 -12.95 -10.31
C ARG A 496 11.08 -13.09 -9.40
N TYR A 497 9.87 -12.81 -9.90
CA TYR A 497 8.64 -13.00 -9.12
C TYR A 497 8.35 -14.47 -8.81
N PHE A 498 8.65 -15.40 -9.72
CA PHE A 498 8.60 -16.84 -9.44
C PHE A 498 9.58 -17.21 -8.30
N ALA A 499 10.83 -16.75 -8.39
CA ALA A 499 11.81 -16.98 -7.33
C ALA A 499 11.34 -16.42 -5.97
N HIS A 500 10.76 -15.22 -5.95
CA HIS A 500 10.22 -14.63 -4.73
C HIS A 500 9.08 -15.45 -4.12
N ALA A 501 8.17 -16.00 -4.94
CA ALA A 501 7.08 -16.85 -4.48
C ALA A 501 7.59 -18.17 -3.88
N VAL A 502 8.62 -18.78 -4.48
CA VAL A 502 9.26 -20.00 -3.96
C VAL A 502 9.98 -19.72 -2.64
N ILE A 503 10.72 -18.61 -2.55
CA ILE A 503 11.40 -18.20 -1.31
C ILE A 503 10.38 -17.89 -0.20
N LEU A 504 9.26 -17.23 -0.53
CA LEU A 504 8.17 -16.97 0.42
C LEU A 504 7.60 -18.29 0.97
N ARG A 505 7.38 -19.28 0.11
CA ARG A 505 6.92 -20.62 0.53
C ARG A 505 7.91 -21.25 1.53
N SER A 506 9.20 -21.26 1.20
CA SER A 506 10.26 -21.79 2.08
C SER A 506 10.31 -21.04 3.42
N THR A 507 10.16 -19.72 3.39
CA THR A 507 10.12 -18.86 4.59
C THR A 507 8.97 -19.25 5.51
N ILE A 508 7.75 -19.38 4.96
CA ILE A 508 6.55 -19.73 5.72
C ILE A 508 6.69 -21.12 6.34
N ILE A 509 7.18 -22.10 5.58
CA ILE A 509 7.40 -23.47 6.07
C ILE A 509 8.43 -23.48 7.20
N ALA A 510 9.54 -22.77 7.02
CA ALA A 510 10.62 -22.72 8.02
C ALA A 510 10.15 -22.09 9.34
N LEU A 511 9.35 -21.02 9.27
CA LEU A 511 8.81 -20.36 10.46
C LEU A 511 7.72 -21.20 11.14
N ARG A 512 6.78 -21.78 10.38
CA ARG A 512 5.63 -22.51 10.93
C ARG A 512 6.02 -23.86 11.54
N ASN A 513 6.82 -24.66 10.84
CA ASN A 513 7.13 -26.03 11.28
C ASN A 513 8.04 -26.07 12.50
N ASN A 514 8.98 -25.12 12.61
CA ASN A 514 10.01 -25.20 13.63
C ASN A 514 9.68 -24.43 14.91
N LEU A 515 8.76 -23.46 14.87
CA LEU A 515 8.40 -22.65 16.04
C LEU A 515 7.13 -23.14 16.74
N SER A 516 6.47 -24.18 16.22
CA SER A 516 5.23 -24.81 16.74
C SER A 516 4.09 -23.84 17.12
N CYS A 517 4.11 -22.62 16.56
CA CYS A 517 3.12 -21.58 16.75
C CYS A 517 2.57 -21.11 15.41
N GLY A 518 1.30 -20.66 15.40
CA GLY A 518 0.64 -20.20 14.18
C GLY A 518 1.32 -18.97 13.58
N LEU A 519 1.30 -18.86 12.25
CA LEU A 519 1.87 -17.73 11.50
C LEU A 519 0.77 -16.94 10.79
N ASP A 520 0.72 -15.63 11.01
CA ASP A 520 -0.13 -14.73 10.23
C ASP A 520 0.71 -13.81 9.34
N LEU A 521 0.31 -13.63 8.08
CA LEU A 521 0.87 -12.59 7.20
C LEU A 521 0.10 -11.29 7.40
N LEU A 522 0.80 -10.19 7.59
CA LEU A 522 0.23 -8.88 7.90
C LEU A 522 0.75 -7.81 6.93
N ARG A 523 -0.16 -7.10 6.27
CA ARG A 523 0.16 -5.99 5.38
C ARG A 523 0.46 -4.74 6.22
N LEU A 524 1.62 -4.13 6.02
CA LEU A 524 2.07 -2.99 6.81
C LEU A 524 1.13 -1.78 6.71
N GLU A 525 0.64 -1.46 5.51
CA GLU A 525 -0.21 -0.30 5.27
C GLU A 525 -1.58 -0.42 5.95
N CYS A 526 -2.05 -1.65 6.17
CA CYS A 526 -3.30 -1.89 6.89
C CYS A 526 -3.12 -1.73 8.40
N LEU A 527 -1.96 -2.10 8.96
CA LEU A 527 -1.65 -1.85 10.36
C LEU A 527 -1.44 -0.35 10.65
N GLU A 528 -0.82 0.39 9.73
CA GLU A 528 -0.66 1.86 9.82
C GLU A 528 -2.01 2.60 9.75
N SER A 529 -3.05 2.01 9.15
CA SER A 529 -4.40 2.59 9.15
C SER A 529 -5.10 2.53 10.52
N LEU A 530 -4.61 1.69 11.44
CA LEU A 530 -5.12 1.59 12.79
C LEU A 530 -4.53 2.68 13.68
N ASP A 531 -5.33 3.14 14.65
CA ASP A 531 -4.84 4.07 15.68
C ASP A 531 -3.73 3.41 16.50
N TYR A 532 -2.67 4.16 16.84
CA TYR A 532 -1.47 3.61 17.50
C TYR A 532 -1.78 2.73 18.73
N LYS A 533 -2.70 3.18 19.61
CA LYS A 533 -3.11 2.40 20.79
C LYS A 533 -3.78 1.08 20.43
N THR A 534 -4.60 1.10 19.38
CA THR A 534 -5.34 -0.08 18.93
C THR A 534 -4.38 -1.07 18.28
N ARG A 535 -3.45 -0.58 17.47
CA ARG A 535 -2.38 -1.38 16.87
C ARG A 535 -1.52 -2.06 17.93
N ASP A 536 -0.99 -1.31 18.89
CA ASP A 536 -0.10 -1.87 19.92
C ASP A 536 -0.84 -2.92 20.77
N ARG A 537 -2.10 -2.67 21.16
CA ARG A 537 -2.94 -3.66 21.84
C ARG A 537 -3.17 -4.92 21.00
N LEU A 538 -3.46 -4.77 19.71
CA LEU A 538 -3.68 -5.88 18.81
C LEU A 538 -2.43 -6.75 18.73
N LEU A 539 -1.27 -6.11 18.53
CA LEU A 539 -0.01 -6.81 18.37
C LEU A 539 0.40 -7.51 19.65
N GLU A 540 0.37 -6.82 20.79
CA GLU A 540 0.72 -7.38 22.10
C GLU A 540 -0.20 -8.52 22.54
N LYS A 541 -1.50 -8.45 22.19
CA LYS A 541 -2.46 -9.51 22.54
C LYS A 541 -2.27 -10.75 21.67
N LYS A 542 -2.07 -10.58 20.36
CA LYS A 542 -2.07 -11.70 19.38
C LYS A 542 -0.71 -12.31 19.10
N TYR A 543 0.35 -11.51 19.08
CA TYR A 543 1.65 -11.94 18.57
C TYR A 543 2.70 -12.01 19.67
N LYS A 544 3.60 -13.00 19.58
CA LYS A 544 4.78 -13.12 20.45
C LYS A 544 5.86 -12.14 20.00
N PHE A 545 6.12 -12.12 18.70
CA PHE A 545 7.03 -11.21 18.02
C PHE A 545 6.60 -11.05 16.56
N ILE A 546 7.21 -10.08 15.89
CA ILE A 546 6.96 -9.80 14.48
C ILE A 546 8.29 -9.85 13.72
N CYS A 547 8.27 -10.36 12.50
CA CYS A 547 9.38 -10.27 11.56
C CYS A 547 8.88 -9.63 10.26
N SER A 548 9.71 -8.88 9.55
CA SER A 548 9.31 -8.29 8.26
C SER A 548 10.06 -8.91 7.10
N ALA A 549 9.40 -8.97 5.94
CA ALA A 549 10.07 -9.07 4.66
C ALA A 549 11.07 -7.92 4.48
N ALA A 550 12.12 -8.13 3.71
CA ALA A 550 13.14 -7.14 3.44
C ALA A 550 13.50 -7.12 1.94
N PRO A 551 13.62 -5.95 1.30
CA PRO A 551 13.31 -4.62 1.84
C PRO A 551 11.80 -4.37 1.96
N LEU A 552 11.38 -3.52 2.91
CA LEU A 552 10.02 -2.95 2.94
C LEU A 552 10.03 -1.62 2.20
N THR A 553 9.13 -1.45 1.23
CA THR A 553 9.01 -0.19 0.49
C THR A 553 8.08 0.83 1.15
N SER A 554 7.17 0.37 2.01
CA SER A 554 6.19 1.24 2.67
C SER A 554 6.73 1.92 3.94
N SER A 555 6.25 3.14 4.15
CA SER A 555 6.69 3.99 5.26
C SER A 555 6.07 3.55 6.59
N PHE A 556 6.91 3.45 7.63
CA PHE A 556 6.55 3.03 8.97
C PHE A 556 6.64 4.20 9.93
N THR A 557 5.50 4.77 10.32
CA THR A 557 5.47 6.07 11.02
C THR A 557 5.72 5.93 12.53
N HIS A 558 5.51 4.73 13.09
CA HIS A 558 5.58 4.49 14.53
C HIS A 558 6.25 3.16 14.87
N LEU A 559 7.37 3.19 15.60
CA LEU A 559 8.04 2.01 16.16
C LEU A 559 7.04 1.05 16.85
N LEU A 560 7.24 -0.25 16.67
CA LEU A 560 6.42 -1.29 17.29
C LEU A 560 6.79 -1.43 18.76
N SER A 561 5.78 -1.58 19.63
CA SER A 561 5.97 -1.89 21.05
C SER A 561 6.28 -3.36 21.33
N ILE A 562 6.04 -4.23 20.36
CA ILE A 562 6.29 -5.68 20.40
C ILE A 562 7.70 -6.00 19.85
N PRO A 563 8.38 -7.09 20.28
CA PRO A 563 9.67 -7.46 19.71
C PRO A 563 9.57 -7.62 18.20
N PHE A 564 10.45 -6.92 17.47
CA PHE A 564 10.38 -6.78 16.02
C PHE A 564 11.73 -7.05 15.35
N PHE A 565 11.75 -8.06 14.49
CA PHE A 565 12.88 -8.40 13.60
C PHE A 565 12.67 -7.73 12.24
N GLY A 566 13.16 -6.51 12.11
CA GLY A 566 13.02 -5.71 10.90
C GLY A 566 13.65 -4.33 11.10
N GLN A 567 13.18 -3.35 10.34
CA GLN A 567 13.68 -1.98 10.43
C GLN A 567 13.53 -1.40 11.86
N PHE A 568 14.64 -0.96 12.45
CA PHE A 568 14.66 -0.39 13.80
C PHE A 568 14.25 1.10 13.84
N TYR A 569 14.10 1.74 12.69
CA TYR A 569 13.87 3.18 12.56
C TYR A 569 12.46 3.49 12.02
N LYS A 570 12.04 4.76 12.14
CA LYS A 570 10.80 5.26 11.51
C LYS A 570 11.05 5.55 10.03
N SER A 571 10.29 4.93 9.13
CA SER A 571 10.50 5.11 7.70
C SER A 571 9.73 6.33 7.18
N CYS A 572 10.44 7.11 6.37
CA CYS A 572 9.99 8.26 5.61
C CYS A 572 10.66 8.13 4.24
N ASP A 573 10.20 8.92 3.28
CA ASP A 573 10.63 8.83 1.89
C ASP A 573 12.16 8.98 1.75
N THR A 574 12.83 9.74 2.63
CA THR A 574 14.29 9.94 2.59
C THR A 574 15.08 9.04 3.55
N SER A 575 14.44 8.11 4.27
CA SER A 575 15.13 7.30 5.30
C SER A 575 16.28 6.46 4.74
N HIS A 576 16.06 5.82 3.58
CA HIS A 576 17.07 4.98 2.95
C HIS A 576 18.34 5.76 2.55
N LEU A 577 18.20 7.04 2.15
CA LEU A 577 19.34 7.92 1.85
C LEU A 577 20.17 8.21 3.12
N TRP A 578 19.49 8.50 4.23
CA TRP A 578 20.13 8.78 5.51
C TRP A 578 20.82 7.55 6.09
N LEU A 579 20.23 6.37 5.94
CA LEU A 579 20.78 5.13 6.50
C LEU A 579 22.07 4.72 5.82
N ARG A 580 22.16 4.83 4.49
CA ARG A 580 23.43 4.59 3.79
C ARG A 580 24.54 5.50 4.32
N MET A 581 24.27 6.81 4.42
CA MET A 581 25.23 7.77 4.99
C MET A 581 25.59 7.44 6.45
N PHE A 582 24.62 6.99 7.25
CA PHE A 582 24.84 6.58 8.63
C PHE A 582 25.74 5.33 8.71
N TYR A 583 25.45 4.29 7.94
CA TYR A 583 26.23 3.06 7.90
C TYR A 583 27.66 3.30 7.45
N TYR A 584 27.86 4.16 6.46
CA TYR A 584 29.20 4.53 6.00
C TYR A 584 29.96 5.31 7.07
N HIS A 585 29.30 6.23 7.77
CA HIS A 585 29.95 6.98 8.84
C HIS A 585 30.39 6.10 9.99
N ILE A 586 29.49 5.28 10.54
CA ILE A 586 29.79 4.47 11.75
C ILE A 586 30.77 3.33 11.47
N SER A 587 30.75 2.77 10.25
CA SER A 587 31.72 1.74 9.87
C SER A 587 33.03 2.36 9.38
N GLY A 588 33.00 3.58 8.85
CA GLY A 588 34.12 4.20 8.14
C GLY A 588 34.46 3.51 6.82
N PHE A 589 33.60 2.61 6.32
CA PHE A 589 33.72 1.92 5.03
C PHE A 589 32.50 2.24 4.18
N GLY A 590 32.72 2.46 2.89
CA GLY A 590 31.65 2.70 1.92
C GLY A 590 32.19 3.32 0.64
N PRO A 591 31.43 3.24 -0.48
CA PRO A 591 31.82 3.91 -1.69
C PRO A 591 31.79 5.44 -1.49
N PRO A 592 32.68 6.19 -2.18
CA PRO A 592 32.59 7.65 -2.19
C PRO A 592 31.17 8.08 -2.57
N SER A 593 30.52 8.90 -1.74
CA SER A 593 29.08 9.18 -1.85
C SER A 593 28.77 10.66 -1.64
N LEU A 594 27.84 11.21 -2.41
CA LEU A 594 27.31 12.57 -2.29
C LEU A 594 25.79 12.54 -2.07
N LEU A 595 25.34 13.07 -0.95
CA LEU A 595 23.92 13.34 -0.69
C LEU A 595 23.62 14.80 -1.04
N LEU A 596 22.89 15.00 -2.13
CA LEU A 596 22.59 16.30 -2.70
C LEU A 596 21.16 16.73 -2.37
N THR A 597 21.03 17.98 -1.95
CA THR A 597 19.75 18.61 -1.61
C THR A 597 19.03 19.13 -2.84
N ARG A 598 17.70 19.18 -2.76
CA ARG A 598 16.83 19.70 -3.83
C ARG A 598 17.26 21.11 -4.22
N GLY A 599 17.38 21.36 -5.51
CA GLY A 599 17.80 22.64 -6.11
C GLY A 599 19.31 22.79 -6.27
N THR A 600 20.12 21.80 -5.85
CA THR A 600 21.56 21.79 -6.15
C THR A 600 21.79 21.65 -7.65
N VAL A 601 22.72 22.43 -8.20
CA VAL A 601 23.10 22.38 -9.62
C VAL A 601 24.55 21.98 -9.75
N LEU A 602 24.79 20.82 -10.37
CA LEU A 602 26.11 20.30 -10.72
C LEU A 602 26.57 20.94 -12.04
N LYS A 603 27.69 21.67 -11.99
CA LYS A 603 28.29 22.31 -13.18
C LYS A 603 29.42 21.48 -13.80
N SER A 604 30.04 20.64 -13.00
CA SER A 604 31.14 19.75 -13.37
C SER A 604 31.02 18.46 -12.56
N LEU A 605 31.66 17.39 -13.04
CA LEU A 605 31.75 16.16 -12.28
C LEU A 605 32.46 16.44 -10.93
N PRO A 606 31.84 16.11 -9.78
CA PRO A 606 32.47 16.24 -8.48
C PRO A 606 33.78 15.44 -8.39
N ARG A 607 34.80 16.01 -7.76
CA ARG A 607 36.14 15.41 -7.69
C ARG A 607 36.17 14.03 -7.03
N ILE A 608 35.28 13.82 -6.07
CA ILE A 608 35.07 12.55 -5.36
C ILE A 608 34.74 11.36 -6.30
N PHE A 609 34.23 11.62 -7.51
CA PHE A 609 33.90 10.59 -8.49
C PHE A 609 34.92 10.47 -9.63
N LEU A 610 36.05 11.20 -9.57
CA LEU A 610 37.12 11.03 -10.54
C LEU A 610 37.66 9.60 -10.48
N GLY A 611 37.71 8.93 -11.63
CA GLY A 611 38.11 7.51 -11.73
C GLY A 611 36.94 6.52 -11.76
N TYR A 612 35.73 6.93 -11.37
CA TYR A 612 34.52 6.13 -11.53
C TYR A 612 33.82 6.47 -12.84
N GLY A 613 33.70 5.51 -13.77
CA GLY A 613 32.94 5.67 -15.02
C GLY A 613 31.46 5.30 -14.88
N LYS A 614 31.08 4.65 -13.78
CA LYS A 614 29.70 4.29 -13.43
C LYS A 614 29.36 4.83 -12.06
N LEU A 615 28.21 5.49 -11.96
CA LEU A 615 27.64 6.04 -10.72
C LEU A 615 26.35 5.32 -10.38
N LEU A 616 26.13 5.02 -9.11
CA LEU A 616 24.85 4.53 -8.61
C LEU A 616 24.04 5.74 -8.13
N VAL A 617 22.85 5.90 -8.69
CA VAL A 617 21.97 7.03 -8.40
C VAL A 617 20.74 6.49 -7.68
N THR A 618 20.50 7.02 -6.48
CA THR A 618 19.32 6.70 -5.68
C THR A 618 18.49 7.97 -5.49
N ILE A 619 17.25 7.92 -5.97
CA ILE A 619 16.28 9.01 -5.90
C ILE A 619 15.13 8.55 -5.01
N VAL A 620 14.51 9.52 -4.33
CA VAL A 620 13.31 9.28 -3.53
C VAL A 620 12.20 8.71 -4.43
N HIS A 621 11.57 7.60 -4.00
CA HIS A 621 10.46 6.90 -4.67
C HIS A 621 10.77 6.14 -5.96
N THR A 622 12.05 5.92 -6.30
CA THR A 622 12.42 5.08 -7.45
C THR A 622 13.51 4.09 -7.08
N ASP A 623 13.56 2.98 -7.79
CA ASP A 623 14.68 2.05 -7.68
C ASP A 623 16.00 2.74 -8.08
N SER A 624 17.09 2.27 -7.47
CA SER A 624 18.42 2.79 -7.78
C SER A 624 18.84 2.34 -9.18
N TYR A 625 19.43 3.23 -9.97
CA TYR A 625 19.88 2.92 -11.31
C TYR A 625 21.33 3.35 -11.53
N VAL A 626 21.97 2.71 -12.51
CA VAL A 626 23.36 2.99 -12.88
C VAL A 626 23.40 4.05 -13.96
N LEU A 627 24.13 5.13 -13.70
CA LEU A 627 24.35 6.24 -14.62
C LEU A 627 25.80 6.25 -15.08
N ASN A 628 26.04 6.46 -16.38
CA ASN A 628 27.39 6.75 -16.87
C ASN A 628 27.84 8.12 -16.39
N THR A 629 29.08 8.21 -15.93
CA THR A 629 29.66 9.46 -15.43
C THR A 629 29.60 10.59 -16.46
N ASP A 630 29.72 10.29 -17.75
CA ASP A 630 29.59 11.27 -18.84
C ASP A 630 28.23 11.99 -18.87
N ASN A 631 27.19 11.31 -18.37
CA ASN A 631 25.82 11.80 -18.35
C ASN A 631 25.43 12.40 -16.98
N PHE A 632 26.39 12.74 -16.11
CA PHE A 632 26.11 13.26 -14.77
C PHE A 632 25.21 14.52 -14.76
N LEU A 633 25.21 15.31 -15.83
CA LEU A 633 24.36 16.50 -15.96
C LEU A 633 22.86 16.17 -15.93
N ALA A 634 22.45 14.96 -16.31
CA ALA A 634 21.06 14.50 -16.23
C ALA A 634 20.54 14.49 -14.77
N LEU A 635 21.44 14.42 -13.78
CA LEU A 635 21.07 14.51 -12.37
C LEU A 635 20.46 15.86 -12.00
N ASN A 636 20.79 16.94 -12.72
CA ASN A 636 20.24 18.27 -12.45
C ASN A 636 18.72 18.31 -12.66
N ASP A 637 18.17 17.52 -13.56
CA ASP A 637 16.72 17.44 -13.76
C ASP A 637 16.04 16.75 -12.57
N GLN A 638 16.66 15.71 -12.01
CA GLN A 638 16.17 15.01 -10.82
C GLN A 638 16.26 15.88 -9.56
N LEU A 639 17.34 16.66 -9.44
CA LEU A 639 17.56 17.59 -8.32
C LEU A 639 16.55 18.75 -8.28
N LYS A 640 15.82 19.03 -9.36
CA LYS A 640 14.69 19.99 -9.33
C LYS A 640 13.55 19.49 -8.45
N ASN A 641 13.33 18.18 -8.45
CA ASN A 641 12.15 17.54 -7.85
C ASN A 641 12.43 17.02 -6.44
N GLY A 642 13.65 16.56 -6.14
CA GLY A 642 13.98 15.99 -4.83
C GLY A 642 15.47 15.94 -4.52
N SER A 643 15.81 15.34 -3.36
CA SER A 643 17.18 15.01 -2.97
C SER A 643 17.66 13.74 -3.67
N VAL A 644 18.94 13.68 -4.01
CA VAL A 644 19.55 12.56 -4.73
C VAL A 644 20.82 12.12 -4.02
N LEU A 645 20.99 10.80 -3.83
CA LEU A 645 22.24 10.21 -3.39
C LEU A 645 22.98 9.65 -4.62
N VAL A 646 24.22 10.07 -4.80
CA VAL A 646 25.11 9.63 -5.89
C VAL A 646 26.30 8.91 -5.28
N GLN A 647 26.66 7.74 -5.81
CA GLN A 647 27.73 6.91 -5.24
C GLN A 647 28.65 6.40 -6.35
N GLY A 648 29.95 6.31 -6.06
CA GLY A 648 30.91 5.64 -6.95
C GLY A 648 30.55 4.16 -7.06
N TYR A 649 30.23 3.69 -8.26
CA TYR A 649 29.74 2.32 -8.46
C TYR A 649 30.71 1.46 -9.23
N GLY A 650 31.48 1.99 -10.19
CA GLY A 650 32.51 1.19 -10.86
C GLY A 650 33.35 2.01 -11.81
N ILE A 651 34.54 1.50 -12.14
CA ILE A 651 35.51 2.20 -12.99
C ILE A 651 35.10 2.13 -14.46
N ARG A 652 35.07 0.93 -15.05
CA ARG A 652 34.68 0.72 -16.46
C ARG A 652 33.37 -0.04 -16.59
N GLN A 653 33.21 -1.05 -15.73
CA GLN A 653 32.03 -1.89 -15.64
C GLN A 653 31.27 -1.59 -14.35
N PRO A 654 29.96 -1.87 -14.32
CA PRO A 654 29.19 -1.97 -13.08
C PRO A 654 29.91 -2.81 -12.03
N ALA A 655 29.88 -2.41 -10.76
CA ALA A 655 30.43 -3.21 -9.67
C ALA A 655 29.67 -4.52 -9.46
N GLU A 656 30.38 -5.50 -8.92
CA GLU A 656 29.79 -6.75 -8.45
C GLU A 656 29.16 -6.55 -7.07
N ILE A 657 27.98 -7.15 -6.86
CA ILE A 657 27.23 -7.08 -5.60
C ILE A 657 27.19 -8.47 -4.97
N ARG A 658 27.39 -8.54 -3.66
CA ARG A 658 27.27 -9.77 -2.87
C ARG A 658 26.44 -9.54 -1.62
N TYR A 659 25.56 -10.49 -1.32
CA TYR A 659 24.70 -10.47 -0.14
C TYR A 659 25.22 -11.44 0.92
N GLU A 660 25.32 -10.98 2.17
CA GLU A 660 25.70 -11.83 3.30
C GLU A 660 24.73 -11.63 4.47
N SER A 661 24.14 -12.72 4.95
CA SER A 661 23.15 -12.71 6.03
C SER A 661 23.80 -12.64 7.42
N PHE A 662 23.22 -11.85 8.33
CA PHE A 662 23.51 -11.86 9.76
C PHE A 662 22.28 -12.37 10.56
N PRO A 663 22.48 -13.00 11.74
CA PRO A 663 23.71 -13.07 12.54
C PRO A 663 24.79 -14.01 11.97
N PHE A 664 26.06 -13.69 12.23
CA PHE A 664 27.21 -14.51 11.81
C PHE A 664 27.46 -15.63 12.82
N LEU A 665 27.08 -16.87 12.47
CA LEU A 665 27.29 -18.05 13.32
C LEU A 665 28.76 -18.50 13.29
N LYS A 666 29.31 -18.82 14.48
CA LYS A 666 30.70 -19.26 14.67
C LYS A 666 31.01 -20.66 14.09
N SER A 667 30.04 -21.37 13.52
CA SER A 667 30.24 -22.70 12.94
C SER A 667 30.70 -22.67 11.48
N ASP A 668 30.53 -21.56 10.76
CA ASP A 668 30.73 -21.50 9.30
C ASP A 668 32.13 -20.95 8.94
N SER A 669 32.99 -21.80 8.37
CA SER A 669 34.37 -21.45 7.98
C SER A 669 34.45 -20.37 6.89
N ILE A 670 33.54 -20.37 5.91
CA ILE A 670 33.45 -19.35 4.85
C ILE A 670 33.00 -18.00 5.41
N ARG A 671 32.10 -18.01 6.40
CA ARG A 671 31.57 -16.79 7.01
C ARG A 671 32.51 -16.16 8.01
N HIS A 672 33.48 -16.91 8.54
CA HIS A 672 34.55 -16.30 9.33
C HIS A 672 35.30 -15.21 8.56
N LYS A 673 35.41 -15.34 7.24
CA LYS A 673 36.03 -14.27 6.42
C LYS A 673 35.21 -12.98 6.50
N TRP A 674 33.90 -13.06 6.30
CA TRP A 674 33.01 -11.89 6.30
C TRP A 674 32.71 -11.35 7.70
N ALA A 675 32.64 -12.23 8.70
CA ALA A 675 32.50 -11.83 10.10
C ALA A 675 33.73 -11.07 10.62
N LYS A 676 34.93 -11.41 10.11
CA LYS A 676 36.20 -10.71 10.39
C LYS A 676 36.44 -9.51 9.48
N HIS A 677 35.53 -9.21 8.55
CA HIS A 677 35.68 -8.06 7.69
C HIS A 677 35.63 -6.79 8.54
N ARG A 678 36.61 -5.89 8.37
CA ARG A 678 36.76 -4.70 9.23
C ARG A 678 35.50 -3.82 9.28
N ALA A 679 34.78 -3.71 8.16
CA ALA A 679 33.49 -3.01 8.13
C ALA A 679 32.43 -3.67 9.04
N VAL A 680 32.35 -5.00 9.07
CA VAL A 680 31.37 -5.75 9.88
C VAL A 680 31.72 -5.68 11.37
N GLU A 681 33.01 -5.76 11.71
CA GLU A 681 33.47 -5.61 13.10
C GLU A 681 33.12 -4.22 13.65
N LYS A 682 33.35 -3.16 12.88
CA LYS A 682 32.96 -1.80 13.25
C LYS A 682 31.44 -1.60 13.27
N LEU A 683 30.69 -2.19 12.33
CA LEU A 683 29.23 -2.15 12.39
C LEU A 683 28.69 -2.84 13.65
N SER A 684 29.26 -3.99 14.02
CA SER A 684 28.82 -4.78 15.17
C SER A 684 29.04 -4.09 16.53
N SER A 685 29.93 -3.08 16.59
CA SER A 685 30.11 -2.26 17.81
C SER A 685 29.01 -1.21 17.98
N HIS A 686 28.38 -0.80 16.87
CA HIS A 686 27.38 0.27 16.84
C HIS A 686 25.95 -0.24 16.63
N LEU A 687 25.78 -1.35 15.92
CA LEU A 687 24.53 -2.02 15.60
C LEU A 687 24.53 -3.42 16.21
N ASP A 688 23.38 -3.86 16.70
CA ASP A 688 23.25 -5.21 17.23
C ASP A 688 22.95 -6.22 16.10
N LEU A 689 24.01 -6.72 15.47
CA LEU A 689 23.93 -7.76 14.42
C LEU A 689 23.81 -9.18 14.99
N SER A 690 23.79 -9.33 16.32
CA SER A 690 23.79 -10.63 17.00
C SER A 690 22.41 -11.07 17.46
N SER A 691 21.61 -10.13 17.97
CA SER A 691 20.23 -10.35 18.42
C SER A 691 19.19 -10.10 17.33
N THR A 692 19.57 -9.42 16.24
CA THR A 692 18.72 -9.09 15.11
C THR A 692 19.05 -9.95 13.88
N CYS A 693 18.25 -9.83 12.82
CA CYS A 693 18.51 -10.50 11.55
C CYS A 693 18.33 -9.59 10.35
N GLY A 694 19.05 -9.92 9.28
CA GLY A 694 19.07 -9.15 8.05
C GLY A 694 20.20 -9.58 7.14
N TYR A 695 20.48 -8.76 6.13
CA TYR A 695 21.59 -8.97 5.23
C TYR A 695 22.38 -7.67 5.00
N ILE A 696 23.66 -7.84 4.75
CA ILE A 696 24.60 -6.80 4.35
C ILE A 696 24.83 -6.93 2.85
N THR A 697 24.78 -5.81 2.16
CA THR A 697 25.12 -5.72 0.73
C THR A 697 26.54 -5.19 0.60
N PHE A 698 27.43 -6.02 0.07
CA PHE A 698 28.81 -5.66 -0.25
C PHE A 698 28.95 -5.30 -1.72
N LEU A 699 29.86 -4.38 -2.01
CA LEU A 699 30.14 -3.85 -3.33
C LEU A 699 31.63 -4.01 -3.64
N ASN A 700 31.96 -4.59 -4.78
CA ASN A 700 33.31 -4.60 -5.31
C ASN A 700 33.42 -3.61 -6.46
N THR A 701 34.03 -2.45 -6.19
CA THR A 701 34.21 -1.38 -7.19
C THR A 701 35.45 -1.55 -8.07
N GLY A 702 36.30 -2.54 -7.77
CA GLY A 702 37.63 -2.71 -8.35
C GLY A 702 38.71 -1.82 -7.71
N VAL A 703 38.36 -1.05 -6.67
CA VAL A 703 39.29 -0.27 -5.84
C VAL A 703 39.20 -0.78 -4.40
N PRO A 704 40.32 -1.18 -3.77
CA PRO A 704 40.33 -1.57 -2.37
C PRO A 704 39.93 -0.40 -1.45
N ASP A 705 39.04 -0.66 -0.50
CA ASP A 705 38.62 0.30 0.51
C ASP A 705 39.54 0.20 1.73
N LEU A 706 40.30 1.25 1.98
CA LEU A 706 41.23 1.34 3.11
C LEU A 706 40.50 1.63 4.43
N GLY A 707 39.25 2.09 4.37
CA GLY A 707 38.47 2.52 5.53
C GLY A 707 39.08 3.73 6.26
N CYS A 708 38.56 4.02 7.46
CA CYS A 708 39.08 5.07 8.36
C CYS A 708 39.99 4.50 9.47
N GLU A 709 41.05 5.24 9.83
CA GLU A 709 41.97 4.94 10.94
C GLU A 709 41.26 4.80 12.32
N VAL A 710 41.94 4.12 13.26
CA VAL A 710 41.44 3.53 14.52
C VAL A 710 40.79 4.52 15.51
N ASN A 711 41.03 5.82 15.39
CA ASN A 711 40.47 6.87 16.28
C ASN A 711 39.39 7.70 15.58
N HIS A 712 38.27 7.07 15.24
CA HIS A 712 37.13 7.72 14.58
C HIS A 712 36.13 8.26 15.62
N ASP A 713 35.85 9.57 15.57
CA ASP A 713 34.73 10.16 16.32
C ASP A 713 33.42 9.78 15.66
N VAL A 714 32.54 9.14 16.43
CA VAL A 714 31.22 8.66 15.97
C VAL A 714 30.25 9.82 15.72
N ASN A 715 30.56 11.02 16.24
CA ASN A 715 29.74 12.20 16.03
C ASN A 715 30.16 12.97 14.78
N VAL A 716 29.17 13.42 14.02
CA VAL A 716 29.40 14.28 12.85
C VAL A 716 29.57 15.72 13.29
N HIS A 717 30.69 16.31 12.89
CA HIS A 717 31.06 17.69 13.21
C HIS A 717 31.11 18.53 11.93
N LEU A 718 29.99 19.18 11.58
CA LEU A 718 29.90 20.02 10.38
C LEU A 718 30.39 21.44 10.66
N LYS A 719 31.53 21.79 10.05
CA LYS A 719 32.09 23.16 10.08
C LYS A 719 31.79 23.91 8.79
N ARG A 720 31.43 25.19 8.92
CA ARG A 720 31.33 26.08 7.75
C ARG A 720 32.72 26.32 7.16
N PRO A 721 32.85 26.48 5.84
CA PRO A 721 34.12 26.82 5.24
C PRO A 721 34.59 28.18 5.78
N GLU A 722 35.73 28.19 6.46
CA GLU A 722 36.34 29.44 6.92
C GLU A 722 36.63 30.32 5.71
N ARG A 723 35.94 31.47 5.63
CA ARG A 723 36.38 32.56 4.76
C ARG A 723 37.79 32.93 5.22
N ARG A 724 38.82 32.56 4.46
CA ARG A 724 40.19 33.05 4.65
C ARG A 724 40.12 34.57 4.80
N LYS A 725 40.17 35.07 6.05
CA LYS A 725 40.36 36.49 6.31
C LYS A 725 41.71 36.82 5.71
N GLY A 726 41.71 37.63 4.66
CA GLY A 726 42.93 38.19 4.09
C GLY A 726 43.75 38.79 5.24
N ARG A 727 44.97 38.31 5.36
CA ARG A 727 45.97 38.71 6.34
C ARG A 727 46.14 40.24 6.26
N ARG A 728 45.44 41.00 7.12
CA ARG A 728 45.76 42.40 7.37
C ARG A 728 46.70 42.41 8.56
N ASN A 729 47.95 42.80 8.30
CA ASN A 729 48.93 43.15 9.32
C ASN A 729 48.34 44.22 10.25
N SER A 730 48.21 43.89 11.54
CA SER A 730 48.19 44.89 12.60
C SER A 730 49.06 44.37 13.74
N GLY A 731 50.09 45.15 14.09
CA GLY A 731 51.07 44.86 15.13
C GLY A 731 50.49 44.83 16.55
N PRO A 732 51.35 44.62 17.57
CA PRO A 732 50.96 44.06 18.84
C PRO A 732 50.47 45.12 19.83
N SER A 733 49.41 44.82 20.57
CA SER A 733 49.08 45.53 21.80
C SER A 733 48.57 44.56 22.87
N ILE A 734 49.50 44.13 23.71
CA ILE A 734 49.48 44.11 25.18
C ILE A 734 48.11 43.80 25.84
N THR A 735 48.03 42.63 26.46
CA THR A 735 47.10 42.26 27.55
C THR A 735 47.46 43.02 28.84
N PRO A 736 46.50 43.23 29.77
CA PRO A 736 46.42 42.25 30.86
C PRO A 736 44.99 41.85 31.29
N SER A 737 44.98 40.64 31.84
CA SER A 737 43.99 39.92 32.65
C SER A 737 43.33 40.71 33.79
N MET A 738 42.09 40.35 34.16
CA MET A 738 41.73 39.81 35.50
C MET A 738 40.22 39.53 35.65
N GLU A 739 39.93 38.27 35.96
CA GLU A 739 39.08 37.70 37.03
C GLU A 739 37.71 38.30 37.43
N ASP A 740 36.73 37.40 37.40
CA ASP A 740 35.62 37.15 38.35
C ASP A 740 34.93 38.28 39.12
N SER A 741 33.61 38.36 38.97
CA SER A 741 32.71 38.35 40.13
C SER A 741 31.25 38.05 39.77
N THR A 742 30.67 37.25 40.65
CA THR A 742 29.34 36.68 40.71
C THR A 742 28.27 37.65 41.28
N ILE A 743 26.98 37.28 41.10
CA ILE A 743 25.78 37.57 41.93
C ILE A 743 24.74 38.61 41.40
N SER A 744 23.65 38.04 40.86
CA SER A 744 22.20 38.31 40.99
C SER A 744 21.64 39.63 41.58
N LYS A 745 20.59 40.20 40.94
CA LYS A 745 19.16 40.15 41.35
C LYS A 745 18.27 41.19 40.60
N ASP A 746 17.10 40.71 40.18
CA ASP A 746 15.77 41.32 40.01
C ASP A 746 15.57 42.85 39.88
N ALA A 747 14.85 43.26 38.81
CA ALA A 747 13.60 44.06 38.87
C ALA A 747 13.03 44.39 37.47
N SER A 748 11.81 43.93 37.20
CA SER A 748 10.86 44.48 36.19
C SER A 748 10.20 45.79 36.72
N PRO A 749 9.49 46.68 35.95
CA PRO A 749 8.56 46.34 34.86
C PRO A 749 8.32 47.33 33.67
N ALA A 750 7.59 46.81 32.67
CA ALA A 750 6.61 47.43 31.76
C ALA A 750 7.01 48.55 30.76
N VAL A 751 6.71 48.31 29.45
CA VAL A 751 5.84 49.14 28.56
C VAL A 751 5.60 48.38 27.23
N THR A 752 4.33 48.16 26.86
CA THR A 752 3.77 47.73 25.54
C THR A 752 3.71 48.93 24.56
N PRO A 753 3.44 48.86 23.21
CA PRO A 753 2.51 47.92 22.55
C PRO A 753 2.74 47.54 21.04
N THR A 754 1.83 46.67 20.55
CA THR A 754 1.15 46.64 19.22
C THR A 754 1.77 46.03 17.94
N VAL A 755 0.92 45.19 17.32
CA VAL A 755 0.91 44.59 15.96
C VAL A 755 0.65 45.66 14.87
N PRO A 756 0.90 45.44 13.55
CA PRO A 756 -0.09 44.74 12.70
C PRO A 756 0.43 43.86 11.53
N ASN A 757 -0.42 42.88 11.21
CA ASN A 757 -0.81 42.18 9.97
C ASN A 757 -0.23 42.49 8.56
N GLU A 758 -0.22 41.39 7.78
CA GLU A 758 -0.69 41.19 6.39
C GLU A 758 0.27 41.21 5.16
N LEU A 759 0.52 39.99 4.65
CA LEU A 759 0.38 39.48 3.27
C LEU A 759 0.30 40.48 2.09
N LEU A 760 1.08 40.22 1.03
CA LEU A 760 0.62 39.68 -0.28
C LEU A 760 1.77 39.67 -1.32
N THR A 761 1.84 38.59 -2.11
CA THR A 761 2.52 38.49 -3.41
C THR A 761 1.81 39.35 -4.47
N PRO A 762 2.46 39.61 -5.62
CA PRO A 762 1.73 39.40 -6.87
C PRO A 762 2.54 38.77 -8.02
N LEU A 763 1.79 38.07 -8.88
CA LEU A 763 2.09 37.66 -10.25
C LEU A 763 1.39 38.63 -11.24
N ASP A 764 1.89 38.60 -12.49
CA ASP A 764 1.36 39.12 -13.75
C ASP A 764 1.43 40.62 -14.10
N GLY A 765 1.85 40.88 -15.34
CA GLY A 765 1.74 42.18 -16.02
C GLY A 765 2.76 42.41 -17.13
N SER A 766 2.41 42.04 -18.35
CA SER A 766 2.98 42.47 -19.63
C SER A 766 2.87 43.99 -19.88
N GLU A 767 3.92 44.63 -20.43
CA GLU A 767 3.88 45.64 -21.54
C GLU A 767 5.22 46.42 -21.71
N ILE A 768 5.89 46.16 -22.84
CA ILE A 768 6.24 47.09 -23.95
C ILE A 768 6.94 48.46 -23.69
N THR A 769 8.05 48.66 -24.43
CA THR A 769 8.66 49.88 -25.05
C THR A 769 9.88 50.65 -24.47
N ILE A 770 10.95 50.62 -25.29
CA ILE A 770 11.79 51.74 -25.86
C ILE A 770 13.15 52.14 -25.22
N HIS A 771 14.19 51.74 -25.96
CA HIS A 771 15.46 52.40 -26.36
C HIS A 771 16.30 53.25 -25.37
N LYS A 772 17.57 52.84 -25.21
CA LYS A 772 18.71 53.67 -25.61
C LYS A 772 19.94 52.84 -26.01
N SER A 773 20.47 53.16 -27.18
CA SER A 773 21.56 52.53 -27.92
C SER A 773 22.86 53.34 -27.84
N ARG A 774 24.02 52.65 -27.79
CA ARG A 774 25.28 52.91 -28.52
C ARG A 774 26.26 51.75 -28.23
N SER A 775 26.45 50.82 -29.17
CA SER A 775 27.58 50.70 -30.13
C SER A 775 28.95 50.74 -29.44
N GLU A 776 29.78 49.71 -29.52
CA GLU A 776 30.56 49.36 -30.72
C GLU A 776 30.59 47.87 -31.09
N LEU A 777 30.80 47.62 -32.38
CA LEU A 777 30.62 46.38 -33.11
C LEU A 777 31.94 45.96 -33.79
N ALA A 778 32.34 44.70 -33.65
CA ALA A 778 33.16 43.97 -34.64
C ALA A 778 32.92 42.45 -34.45
N LYS A 779 31.96 41.88 -35.21
CA LYS A 779 32.18 41.05 -36.41
C LYS A 779 32.82 39.68 -36.16
N LEU A 780 31.99 38.65 -35.96
CA LEU A 780 32.22 37.31 -36.51
C LEU A 780 30.86 36.70 -36.94
N LYS A 781 30.83 36.16 -38.16
CA LYS A 781 29.66 35.63 -38.87
C LYS A 781 29.40 34.17 -38.46
N SER A 782 28.12 33.78 -38.34
CA SER A 782 27.68 32.38 -38.34
C SER A 782 27.68 31.84 -39.78
N PRO A 783 28.04 30.57 -40.04
CA PRO A 783 27.82 29.95 -41.34
C PRO A 783 26.38 29.47 -41.50
N ASP A 784 25.86 29.66 -42.71
CA ASP A 784 24.53 29.26 -43.15
C ASP A 784 24.33 27.73 -43.17
N GLU A 785 23.22 27.30 -42.60
CA GLU A 785 22.57 26.02 -42.86
C GLU A 785 21.91 26.08 -44.24
N GLU A 786 22.50 25.41 -45.24
CA GLU A 786 21.85 24.88 -46.45
C GLU A 786 22.94 24.56 -47.50
N HIS A 787 23.72 23.50 -47.29
CA HIS A 787 24.35 22.75 -48.39
C HIS A 787 24.98 21.48 -47.81
N PHE A 788 24.72 20.34 -48.45
CA PHE A 788 25.20 18.98 -48.15
C PHE A 788 24.32 18.09 -47.27
N ALA A 789 23.02 18.06 -47.57
CA ALA A 789 22.27 16.81 -47.49
C ALA A 789 22.59 15.94 -48.72
N VAL A 790 23.47 14.94 -48.58
CA VAL A 790 23.46 13.71 -49.39
C VAL A 790 23.95 12.54 -48.51
N THR A 791 23.02 11.72 -48.03
CA THR A 791 23.29 10.45 -47.35
C THR A 791 23.42 9.32 -48.39
N PRO A 792 24.52 8.55 -48.41
CA PRO A 792 24.53 7.27 -49.10
C PRO A 792 24.09 6.15 -48.14
N LYS A 793 23.15 5.33 -48.59
CA LYS A 793 22.75 4.07 -47.96
C LYS A 793 23.85 3.03 -48.18
N SER A 794 24.54 2.58 -47.13
CA SER A 794 25.28 1.30 -47.12
C SER A 794 25.68 0.92 -45.70
N THR A 795 25.36 -0.32 -45.31
CA THR A 795 25.78 -1.01 -44.09
C THR A 795 27.29 -1.33 -44.09
N SER A 796 27.91 -1.23 -42.91
CA SER A 796 29.30 -1.59 -42.52
C SER A 796 30.36 -0.47 -42.55
N PRO A 797 31.13 -0.24 -41.46
CA PRO A 797 32.15 0.81 -41.41
C PRO A 797 33.43 0.36 -42.11
N SER A 798 33.84 1.10 -43.14
CA SER A 798 35.12 0.92 -43.83
C SER A 798 36.01 2.13 -43.55
N ASN A 799 37.15 1.90 -42.89
CA ASN A 799 38.24 2.87 -42.69
C ASN A 799 38.89 3.21 -44.03
N VAL A 800 38.51 4.31 -44.69
CA VAL A 800 39.28 4.81 -45.85
C VAL A 800 39.19 6.34 -45.93
N PHE A 801 39.95 7.04 -45.09
CA PHE A 801 40.50 8.37 -45.41
C PHE A 801 41.77 8.58 -44.56
N ARG A 802 42.94 8.27 -45.13
CA ARG A 802 44.25 8.71 -44.61
C ARG A 802 44.95 9.44 -45.74
N SER A 803 45.22 10.74 -45.58
CA SER A 803 46.14 11.47 -46.46
C SER A 803 47.58 11.13 -46.07
N GLU A 804 48.47 10.96 -47.05
CA GLU A 804 49.89 10.65 -46.84
C GLU A 804 50.60 11.71 -45.96
N ASP A 805 50.18 12.98 -46.05
CA ASP A 805 50.68 14.09 -45.24
C ASP A 805 50.46 13.91 -43.72
N CYS A 806 49.47 13.11 -43.31
CA CYS A 806 49.21 12.87 -41.88
C CYS A 806 50.14 11.82 -41.28
N ASN A 807 50.72 10.93 -42.09
CA ASN A 807 51.66 9.93 -41.60
C ASN A 807 53.05 10.55 -41.38
N GLU A 808 53.49 11.46 -42.25
CA GLU A 808 54.75 12.19 -42.03
C GLU A 808 54.68 13.08 -40.78
N LEU A 809 53.55 13.72 -40.52
CA LEU A 809 53.31 14.55 -39.33
C LEU A 809 53.27 13.71 -38.04
N LEU A 810 52.72 12.49 -38.12
CA LEU A 810 52.74 11.53 -37.03
C LEU A 810 54.14 10.96 -36.77
N GLU A 811 54.92 10.71 -37.82
CA GLU A 811 56.32 10.29 -37.69
C GLU A 811 57.19 11.38 -37.07
N THR A 812 57.00 12.65 -37.47
CA THR A 812 57.74 13.77 -36.87
C THR A 812 57.38 14.02 -35.40
N GLU A 813 56.10 13.92 -35.02
CA GLU A 813 55.67 14.06 -33.62
C GLU A 813 56.12 12.86 -32.75
N LEU A 814 56.16 11.64 -33.32
CA LEU A 814 56.68 10.46 -32.63
C LEU A 814 58.21 10.51 -32.45
N GLU A 815 58.95 11.08 -33.40
CA GLU A 815 60.39 11.33 -33.27
C GLU A 815 60.71 12.44 -32.25
N GLU A 816 59.87 13.47 -32.16
CA GLU A 816 59.99 14.51 -31.12
C GLU A 816 59.71 13.96 -29.72
N LEU A 817 58.73 13.06 -29.57
CA LEU A 817 58.44 12.38 -28.30
C LEU A 817 59.55 11.41 -27.88
N ALA A 818 60.17 10.69 -28.83
CA ALA A 818 61.30 9.80 -28.56
C ALA A 818 62.58 10.54 -28.12
N GLN A 819 62.73 11.81 -28.52
CA GLN A 819 63.85 12.67 -28.09
C GLN A 819 63.61 13.32 -26.73
N CYS A 820 62.36 13.51 -26.31
CA CYS A 820 62.01 14.02 -24.98
C CYS A 820 62.20 12.99 -23.84
N GLU A 821 62.17 11.68 -24.12
CA GLU A 821 62.41 10.64 -23.10
C GLU A 821 63.88 10.47 -22.65
N ARG A 822 64.84 11.15 -23.30
CA ARG A 822 66.28 11.06 -22.95
C ARG A 822 66.86 12.29 -22.24
N GLY A 823 66.04 13.28 -21.90
CA GLY A 823 66.48 14.48 -21.18
C GLY A 823 65.68 14.68 -19.90
N GLY A 824 66.17 14.16 -18.78
CA GLY A 824 65.60 14.44 -17.46
C GLY A 824 65.56 15.95 -17.18
N LYS A 825 64.35 16.53 -17.16
CA LYS A 825 64.07 17.83 -16.58
C LYS A 825 62.81 17.75 -15.72
N GLU A 826 63.08 17.85 -14.43
CA GLU A 826 62.15 18.02 -13.32
C GLU A 826 61.26 19.26 -13.54
N LEU A 827 59.95 19.06 -13.64
CA LEU A 827 58.96 20.13 -13.55
C LEU A 827 58.10 19.91 -12.30
N VAL A 828 58.46 20.64 -11.26
CA VAL A 828 57.78 20.66 -9.97
C VAL A 828 56.42 21.34 -10.13
N SER A 829 55.34 20.58 -9.95
CA SER A 829 54.00 21.11 -9.66
C SER A 829 53.60 20.65 -8.26
N GLN A 830 53.37 21.61 -7.36
CA GLN A 830 53.08 21.37 -5.96
C GLN A 830 51.65 20.82 -5.77
N ASN A 831 51.56 19.75 -4.98
CA ASN A 831 50.38 19.11 -4.38
C ASN A 831 49.50 18.23 -5.28
N SER A 832 50.01 17.04 -5.59
CA SER A 832 49.21 15.84 -5.89
C SER A 832 50.06 14.61 -5.55
N ILE A 833 49.53 13.71 -4.71
CA ILE A 833 50.15 12.42 -4.39
C ILE A 833 49.83 11.47 -5.56
N GLU A 834 50.86 11.02 -6.27
CA GLU A 834 50.75 9.98 -7.31
C GLU A 834 50.58 8.60 -6.66
N ILE A 835 49.63 7.81 -7.17
CA ILE A 835 49.50 6.38 -6.85
C ILE A 835 50.31 5.61 -7.90
N SER A 836 51.41 5.00 -7.47
CA SER A 836 52.23 4.13 -8.31
C SER A 836 51.58 2.75 -8.44
N ILE A 837 51.18 2.37 -9.64
CA ILE A 837 50.84 0.97 -9.96
C ILE A 837 52.16 0.24 -10.20
N VAL A 838 52.54 -0.66 -9.28
CA VAL A 838 53.69 -1.55 -9.48
C VAL A 838 53.20 -2.99 -9.38
N ASP A 839 53.27 -3.71 -10.50
CA ASP A 839 53.15 -5.17 -10.53
C ASP A 839 54.41 -5.78 -9.88
N ILE A 840 54.25 -6.50 -8.75
CA ILE A 840 55.31 -7.31 -8.15
C ILE A 840 54.74 -8.72 -7.85
N PRO A 841 55.47 -9.82 -8.15
CA PRO A 841 54.98 -11.18 -7.94
C PRO A 841 54.96 -11.57 -6.46
N GLU A 842 54.09 -12.52 -6.15
CA GLU A 842 53.90 -13.13 -4.83
C GLU A 842 55.21 -13.62 -4.20
N GLU A 843 55.56 -13.09 -3.04
CA GLU A 843 56.12 -13.87 -1.92
C GLU A 843 55.99 -13.10 -0.58
N ASP A 844 55.87 -13.89 0.47
CA ASP A 844 55.26 -13.65 1.78
C ASP A 844 56.00 -12.61 2.66
N VAL A 845 55.43 -11.41 2.84
CA VAL A 845 55.86 -10.42 3.86
C VAL A 845 54.65 -9.62 4.41
N GLY A 846 54.30 -9.86 5.68
CA GLY A 846 53.64 -8.91 6.61
C GLY A 846 52.38 -8.16 6.14
N LYS A 847 51.20 -8.80 6.20
CA LYS A 847 49.90 -8.14 6.00
C LYS A 847 49.46 -7.31 7.21
N GLU A 848 49.84 -6.04 7.27
CA GLU A 848 49.14 -5.05 8.12
C GLU A 848 48.52 -3.88 7.35
N ASP A 849 48.68 -3.79 6.02
CA ASP A 849 48.22 -2.60 5.25
C ASP A 849 47.53 -2.89 3.90
N SER A 850 46.98 -4.09 3.69
CA SER A 850 46.12 -4.34 2.52
C SER A 850 44.69 -3.88 2.81
N GLY A 851 44.12 -2.95 2.03
CA GLY A 851 42.69 -2.56 2.09
C GLY A 851 41.73 -3.74 1.88
N GLU A 852 40.44 -3.52 2.10
CA GLU A 852 39.40 -4.53 1.82
C GLU A 852 38.95 -4.44 0.35
N ASP A 853 38.91 -5.55 -0.37
CA ASP A 853 38.45 -5.57 -1.78
C ASP A 853 36.94 -5.31 -1.92
N TRP A 854 36.18 -5.52 -0.84
CA TRP A 854 34.72 -5.36 -0.80
C TRP A 854 34.37 -4.25 0.18
N THR A 855 33.62 -3.25 -0.27
CA THR A 855 33.13 -2.17 0.59
C THR A 855 31.67 -2.36 0.95
N LEU A 856 31.23 -1.69 2.02
CA LEU A 856 29.86 -1.70 2.49
C LEU A 856 28.98 -0.84 1.57
N LEU A 857 27.90 -1.40 1.03
CA LEU A 857 26.89 -0.63 0.30
C LEU A 857 25.65 -0.36 1.14
N ASP A 858 25.09 -1.39 1.78
CA ASP A 858 23.84 -1.22 2.55
C ASP A 858 23.69 -2.29 3.62
N VAL A 859 22.88 -2.00 4.64
CA VAL A 859 22.48 -2.95 5.68
C VAL A 859 20.97 -2.94 5.80
N THR A 860 20.33 -4.08 5.51
CA THR A 860 18.87 -4.20 5.56
C THR A 860 18.45 -5.23 6.61
N PHE A 861 17.55 -4.83 7.49
CA PHE A 861 17.03 -5.69 8.56
C PHE A 861 15.71 -6.37 8.13
N GLY A 862 15.55 -7.64 8.48
CA GLY A 862 14.41 -8.48 8.11
C GLY A 862 14.77 -9.65 7.21
N VAL A 863 13.76 -10.33 6.68
CA VAL A 863 13.90 -11.57 5.92
C VAL A 863 13.85 -11.29 4.41
N PRO A 864 14.95 -11.49 3.66
CA PRO A 864 14.97 -11.26 2.21
C PRO A 864 14.13 -12.30 1.49
N LEU A 865 13.35 -11.85 0.49
CA LEU A 865 12.54 -12.73 -0.36
C LEU A 865 13.11 -12.89 -1.77
N PHE A 866 14.32 -12.40 -2.04
CA PHE A 866 14.94 -12.43 -3.37
C PHE A 866 16.16 -13.35 -3.46
N ASP A 867 16.79 -13.68 -2.32
CA ASP A 867 17.99 -14.51 -2.24
C ASP A 867 17.75 -15.73 -1.35
N VAL A 868 17.85 -16.94 -1.94
CA VAL A 868 17.53 -18.21 -1.28
C VAL A 868 18.48 -18.50 -0.12
N ASP A 869 19.76 -18.22 -0.32
CA ASP A 869 20.81 -18.52 0.66
C ASP A 869 20.65 -17.64 1.91
N CYS A 870 20.54 -16.33 1.73
CA CYS A 870 20.32 -15.40 2.84
C CYS A 870 19.03 -15.70 3.58
N ASN A 871 17.94 -15.98 2.85
CA ASN A 871 16.65 -16.33 3.43
C ASN A 871 16.75 -17.57 4.33
N THR A 872 17.27 -18.67 3.80
CA THR A 872 17.38 -19.96 4.52
C THR A 872 18.17 -19.78 5.82
N ARG A 873 19.29 -19.06 5.76
CA ARG A 873 20.18 -18.82 6.91
C ARG A 873 19.54 -17.95 7.98
N ILE A 874 18.81 -16.90 7.57
CA ILE A 874 18.08 -16.03 8.50
C ILE A 874 16.95 -16.82 9.16
N CYS A 875 16.19 -17.59 8.41
CA CYS A 875 15.13 -18.46 8.94
C CYS A 875 15.68 -19.48 9.93
N GLU A 876 16.79 -20.14 9.63
CA GLU A 876 17.46 -21.05 10.57
C GLU A 876 17.91 -20.35 11.85
N SER A 877 18.48 -19.15 11.74
CA SER A 877 18.94 -18.37 12.89
C SER A 877 17.78 -17.89 13.76
N LEU A 878 16.68 -17.46 13.13
CA LEU A 878 15.44 -17.10 13.82
C LEU A 878 14.93 -18.27 14.66
N VAL A 879 14.83 -19.44 14.05
CA VAL A 879 14.31 -20.66 14.68
C VAL A 879 15.22 -21.15 15.82
N LYS A 880 16.54 -21.20 15.60
CA LYS A 880 17.47 -21.87 16.52
C LYS A 880 17.95 -20.97 17.66
N HIS A 881 18.09 -19.65 17.42
CA HIS A 881 18.85 -18.77 18.32
C HIS A 881 18.15 -17.47 18.69
N LEU A 882 17.49 -16.79 17.73
CA LEU A 882 17.00 -15.43 17.96
C LEU A 882 15.65 -15.37 18.69
N VAL A 883 14.85 -16.43 18.66
CA VAL A 883 13.49 -16.45 19.24
C VAL A 883 13.46 -16.86 20.74
N SER A 884 14.61 -16.85 21.41
CA SER A 884 14.66 -17.09 22.87
C SER A 884 13.99 -15.94 23.66
N ASP A 885 13.35 -16.26 24.78
CA ASP A 885 12.60 -15.27 25.57
C ASP A 885 13.50 -14.15 26.12
N GLU A 886 14.77 -14.46 26.40
CA GLU A 886 15.79 -13.48 26.79
C GLU A 886 16.10 -12.51 25.65
N ASN A 887 16.30 -13.03 24.43
CA ASN A 887 16.62 -12.20 23.27
C ASN A 887 15.45 -11.28 22.89
N LEU A 888 14.21 -11.76 23.01
CA LEU A 888 13.02 -10.96 22.72
C LEU A 888 12.86 -9.75 23.65
N GLN A 889 13.31 -9.84 24.90
CA GLN A 889 13.31 -8.71 25.84
C GLN A 889 14.38 -7.68 25.46
N ILE A 890 15.60 -8.15 25.14
CA ILE A 890 16.74 -7.30 24.76
C ILE A 890 16.49 -6.59 23.43
N LEU A 891 15.85 -7.27 22.47
CA LEU A 891 15.61 -6.79 21.11
C LEU A 891 14.93 -5.41 21.07
N GLN A 892 13.96 -5.17 21.96
CA GLN A 892 13.25 -3.90 22.01
C GLN A 892 14.18 -2.75 22.44
N GLU A 893 14.97 -2.97 23.48
CA GLU A 893 15.93 -1.99 24.00
C GLU A 893 17.03 -1.73 22.96
N ALA A 894 17.54 -2.78 22.32
CA ALA A 894 18.53 -2.70 21.25
C ALA A 894 18.01 -1.88 20.05
N ASN A 895 16.80 -2.16 19.57
CA ASN A 895 16.18 -1.41 18.47
C ASN A 895 15.99 0.08 18.83
N ASN A 896 15.56 0.37 20.05
CA ASN A 896 15.38 1.75 20.52
C ASN A 896 16.71 2.51 20.61
N GLU A 897 17.78 1.86 21.07
CA GLU A 897 19.11 2.45 21.15
C GLU A 897 19.72 2.69 19.76
N MET A 898 19.59 1.72 18.84
CA MET A 898 20.00 1.90 17.44
C MET A 898 19.26 3.06 16.78
N ASN A 899 17.95 3.17 17.00
CA ASN A 899 17.16 4.29 16.50
C ASN A 899 17.60 5.62 17.10
N ARG A 900 17.89 5.68 18.40
CA ARG A 900 18.39 6.89 19.06
C ARG A 900 19.70 7.38 18.46
N ARG A 901 20.64 6.47 18.19
CA ARG A 901 21.92 6.76 17.53
C ARG A 901 21.73 7.27 16.11
N PHE A 902 20.86 6.62 15.33
CA PHE A 902 20.54 7.07 13.99
C PHE A 902 19.91 8.48 13.97
N LEU A 903 18.97 8.75 14.87
CA LEU A 903 18.36 10.08 14.98
C LEU A 903 19.35 11.16 15.44
N LEU A 904 20.30 10.81 16.31
CA LEU A 904 21.41 11.68 16.69
C LEU A 904 22.26 12.04 15.47
N PHE A 905 22.66 11.06 14.68
CA PHE A 905 23.42 11.26 13.44
C PHE A 905 22.69 12.19 12.46
N VAL A 906 21.39 11.94 12.21
CA VAL A 906 20.58 12.80 11.34
C VAL A 906 20.56 14.23 11.89
N SER A 907 20.39 14.41 13.20
CA SER A 907 20.38 15.74 13.81
C SER A 907 21.69 16.50 13.63
N GLN A 908 22.83 15.82 13.75
CA GLN A 908 24.17 16.38 13.54
C GLN A 908 24.41 16.76 12.09
N CYS A 909 23.84 16.03 11.14
CA CYS A 909 24.00 16.29 9.72
C CYS A 909 23.13 17.45 9.18
N LEU A 910 22.16 17.95 9.95
CA LEU A 910 21.22 18.99 9.50
C LEU A 910 21.72 20.42 9.79
N TYR A 911 22.63 20.57 10.75
CA TYR A 911 23.05 21.86 11.29
C TYR A 911 24.59 21.92 11.39
N PHE A 912 25.13 23.12 11.25
CA PHE A 912 26.53 23.37 11.56
C PHE A 912 26.71 23.53 13.07
N GLU A 913 27.91 23.27 13.59
CA GLU A 913 28.21 23.36 15.03
C GLU A 913 27.92 24.73 15.65
N ASP A 914 27.96 25.81 14.86
CA ASP A 914 27.66 27.18 15.28
C ASP A 914 26.16 27.50 15.38
N GLU A 915 25.29 26.62 14.87
CA GLU A 915 23.83 26.72 15.01
C GLU A 915 23.42 25.97 16.29
N ASN A 916 22.96 26.69 17.33
CA ASN A 916 22.57 26.12 18.62
C ASN A 916 21.71 24.84 18.46
N ILE A 917 22.31 23.69 18.76
CA ILE A 917 21.70 22.35 18.78
C ILE A 917 20.82 22.24 20.03
N GLY A 918 19.79 23.08 20.15
CA GLY A 918 18.70 22.78 21.08
C GLY A 918 18.07 21.50 20.55
N VAL A 919 18.32 20.35 21.20
CA VAL A 919 17.85 19.00 20.85
C VAL A 919 16.56 19.12 20.05
N VAL A 920 16.69 19.08 18.72
CA VAL A 920 15.53 19.32 17.87
C VAL A 920 14.63 18.13 18.18
N LYS A 921 13.44 18.41 18.72
CA LYS A 921 12.39 17.42 18.80
C LYS A 921 12.09 17.04 17.37
N ILE A 922 12.73 15.99 16.88
CA ILE A 922 12.41 15.38 15.60
C ILE A 922 10.90 15.15 15.65
N GLY A 923 10.20 15.76 14.71
CA GLY A 923 8.76 15.68 14.62
C GLY A 923 8.30 14.24 14.34
N ARG A 924 7.09 14.07 13.82
CA ARG A 924 6.61 12.74 13.43
C ARG A 924 7.42 12.06 12.31
N LEU A 925 8.21 12.81 11.54
CA LEU A 925 8.93 12.33 10.34
C LEU A 925 10.41 12.74 10.36
N ILE A 926 11.26 11.93 9.73
CA ILE A 926 12.68 12.23 9.49
C ILE A 926 12.75 13.38 8.47
N PRO A 927 13.53 14.45 8.75
CA PRO A 927 13.61 15.60 7.87
C PRO A 927 14.40 15.30 6.58
N GLN A 928 14.06 16.04 5.53
CA GLN A 928 14.87 16.06 4.32
C GLN A 928 16.24 16.71 4.58
N PRO A 929 17.30 16.30 3.85
CA PRO A 929 18.60 16.93 3.98
C PRO A 929 18.54 18.42 3.62
N ARG A 930 19.05 19.27 4.52
CA ARG A 930 19.17 20.73 4.36
C ARG A 930 20.52 21.14 3.76
N ILE A 931 21.52 20.30 3.93
CA ILE A 931 22.92 20.56 3.60
C ILE A 931 23.40 19.47 2.65
N ASN A 932 24.20 19.82 1.65
CA ASN A 932 24.86 18.83 0.80
C ASN A 932 25.98 18.14 1.60
N LEU A 933 25.95 16.81 1.63
CA LEU A 933 26.90 16.00 2.39
C LEU A 933 27.75 15.15 1.45
N ALA A 934 29.01 14.96 1.83
CA ALA A 934 29.93 14.04 1.17
C ALA A 934 30.40 12.99 2.19
N PHE A 935 30.50 11.73 1.76
CA PHE A 935 31.23 10.69 2.45
C PHE A 935 32.56 10.47 1.73
N GLU A 936 33.65 10.92 2.33
CA GLU A 936 35.00 10.86 1.79
C GLU A 936 35.99 10.48 2.90
N ASN A 937 36.99 9.64 2.60
CA ASN A 937 38.00 9.19 3.57
C ASN A 937 37.39 8.63 4.87
N GLY A 938 36.29 7.88 4.74
CA GLY A 938 35.61 7.24 5.85
C GLY A 938 34.83 8.18 6.78
N LYS A 939 34.60 9.44 6.40
CA LYS A 939 33.87 10.44 7.22
C LYS A 939 32.79 11.16 6.41
N VAL A 940 31.68 11.50 7.08
CA VAL A 940 30.65 12.38 6.52
C VAL A 940 31.00 13.84 6.83
N GLY A 941 31.00 14.68 5.80
CA GLY A 941 31.31 16.10 5.91
C GLY A 941 30.46 16.98 5.00
N TYR A 942 30.57 18.30 5.19
CA TYR A 942 29.88 19.27 4.35
C TYR A 942 30.52 19.35 2.96
N TRP A 943 29.70 19.19 1.92
CA TRP A 943 30.14 19.40 0.54
C TRP A 943 29.94 20.85 0.09
N ASN A 944 31.04 21.53 -0.22
CA ASN A 944 31.05 22.96 -0.58
C ASN A 944 30.83 23.23 -2.08
N GLY A 945 30.53 22.19 -2.87
CA GLY A 945 30.30 22.31 -4.31
C GLY A 945 31.55 22.14 -5.21
N LYS A 946 32.66 21.66 -4.66
CA LYS A 946 33.90 21.36 -5.42
C LYS A 946 34.35 19.92 -5.26
#